data_AF-A0A9E6WAU6-F1
#
_entry.id   AF-A0A9E6WAU6-F1
#
_cell.length_a   1.000
_cell.length_b   1.000
_cell.length_c   1.000
_cell.angle_alpha   90.00
_cell.angle_beta   90.00
_cell.angle_gamma   90.00
#
_symmetry.space_group_name_H-M   'P 1'
#
loop_
_entity.id
_entity.type
_entity.pdbx_description
1 polymer ?
#
loop_
_entity_poly.entity_id
_entity_poly.type
_entity_poly.pdbx_seq_one_letter_code
_entity_poly.pdbx_strand_id
1 'polypeptide(L)'
;MLLYEHEGFIEAETNEIQRLCRSPFAVSFGSDGQNKYELQASLCDYLDKDEQRCRVAFYAKSLKKALVFTVTGTDKKALWKYGQEALLELGFQLEDVNLKLSPAMLEVVLRDVPGIASPAEAQRQRTEHQRKLADLQATCDEKPESPQGKKAALKLSTEKRLQDRSAALRELLVDLFSPQEAADDDKTALLAQIKDLTARLEEAESAAEAERSQKEISEAITTAAEKRIQELEELLVDVDTQSADVLKQKRKVAALNDRIKSLDADLTSAREALAEEQKNQKQFIDDVQSANEQIVALQKELDESEGLRDEAVAQLGEQQSEANQLDASCRDAELRIKALEEELKVAEQRADGFSEAVKRSDELQLQLDQAEEQLNETIALKDNLKDELAIAVEKQEALHKSLEDAEDLGQASAAKQAELQEMEDLHADLGLENESLKEELSLALEKHDALKKSLEEAKSLNQAKAAEYDDLQEAEERHAELVKMNESLREELDQERSFRKRLENRASEDDRRISELEQSLQQAEAAIEELRSIPEGVEPEASTALDQEMKALTLRFDQEKTARQALGNELQEAHKIIDSLEKMVREAEARGLALSSGGASALQGVDRVQELEERLRSLEDQLKGETLIKKTLAKELASVEKKLAEQEATLAEASTLGKGQGVDETAGPVENEKVSKPSKPLPHEVRPAPKKGAFFRPDWDLQGLPCRSTGQVFKAWETVFNVQMTIEGYPSQYCMAFMVVLKQGKQKKLYLLYRLKQNKHTLVCVPAKRPKDEDSLQKAIKKGLDFLRKSGFEMDEMSAEHIESTLGAYCQDSE
;
A
#
# COMPACT_ATOMS: atom_id res chain seq x y z
N MET A 1 28.25 -65.65 56.32
CA MET A 1 28.73 -64.66 55.34
C MET A 1 27.53 -63.90 54.77
N LEU A 2 27.69 -62.61 54.46
CA LEU A 2 26.66 -61.83 53.76
C LEU A 2 26.97 -61.82 52.27
N LEU A 3 26.04 -62.28 51.43
CA LEU A 3 26.19 -62.32 49.98
C LEU A 3 25.19 -61.40 49.31
N TYR A 4 25.67 -60.50 48.45
CA TYR A 4 24.78 -59.63 47.68
C TYR A 4 23.85 -60.45 46.79
N GLU A 5 22.56 -60.11 46.79
CA GLU A 5 21.54 -60.80 46.00
C GLU A 5 20.97 -59.88 44.92
N HIS A 6 20.34 -58.77 45.32
CA HIS A 6 19.76 -57.81 44.38
C HIS A 6 19.54 -56.43 45.02
N GLU A 7 19.24 -55.45 44.18
CA GLU A 7 18.81 -54.11 44.58
C GLU A 7 17.28 -54.09 44.75
N GLY A 8 16.77 -53.27 45.66
CA GLY A 8 15.33 -53.11 45.93
C GLY A 8 14.95 -53.50 47.35
N PHE A 9 13.91 -54.32 47.51
CA PHE A 9 13.30 -54.64 48.79
C PHE A 9 13.47 -56.12 49.11
N ILE A 10 13.57 -56.47 50.40
CA ILE A 10 13.29 -57.83 50.84
C ILE A 10 11.80 -58.08 50.57
N GLU A 11 11.54 -58.98 49.62
CA GLU A 11 10.19 -59.40 49.23
C GLU A 11 9.72 -60.49 50.20
N ALA A 12 8.87 -60.12 51.16
CA ALA A 12 8.31 -61.03 52.16
C ALA A 12 6.87 -60.66 52.49
N GLU A 13 5.97 -61.65 52.56
CA GLU A 13 4.60 -61.40 52.99
C GLU A 13 4.53 -61.19 54.51
N THR A 14 3.62 -60.33 54.96
CA THR A 14 3.52 -59.94 56.37
C THR A 14 3.31 -61.12 57.32
N ASN A 15 2.58 -62.15 56.87
CA ASN A 15 2.31 -63.39 57.61
C ASN A 15 3.45 -64.41 57.54
N GLU A 16 4.43 -64.22 56.66
CA GLU A 16 5.59 -65.09 56.48
C GLU A 16 6.81 -64.62 57.28
N ILE A 17 6.83 -63.35 57.71
CA ILE A 17 7.89 -62.78 58.54
C ILE A 17 7.84 -63.38 59.94
N GLN A 18 8.90 -64.09 60.32
CA GLN A 18 9.06 -64.70 61.64
C GLN A 18 9.74 -63.76 62.63
N ARG A 19 10.76 -63.03 62.16
CA ARG A 19 11.52 -62.04 62.95
C ARG A 19 11.96 -60.89 62.07
N LEU A 20 11.96 -59.70 62.65
CA LEU A 20 12.39 -58.49 61.97
C LEU A 20 13.03 -57.54 62.98
N CYS A 21 14.23 -57.06 62.66
CA CYS A 21 14.84 -55.94 63.37
C CYS A 21 15.31 -54.88 62.38
N ARG A 22 15.33 -53.62 62.82
CA ARG A 22 15.74 -52.47 62.03
C ARG A 22 16.72 -51.61 62.81
N SER A 23 17.57 -50.88 62.10
CA SER A 23 18.39 -49.85 62.72
C SER A 23 17.63 -48.51 62.76
N PRO A 24 17.37 -47.94 63.95
CA PRO A 24 16.72 -46.62 64.05
C PRO A 24 17.63 -45.50 63.51
N PHE A 25 18.95 -45.66 63.63
CA PHE A 25 19.95 -44.69 63.20
C PHE A 25 20.72 -45.18 61.98
N ALA A 26 21.14 -44.24 61.14
CA ALA A 26 21.97 -44.54 59.98
C ALA A 26 23.46 -44.56 60.37
N VAL A 27 24.22 -45.47 59.75
CA VAL A 27 25.67 -45.57 59.86
C VAL A 27 26.31 -45.04 58.58
N SER A 28 27.40 -44.28 58.70
CA SER A 28 28.12 -43.70 57.56
C SER A 28 29.13 -44.68 56.96
N PHE A 29 29.11 -44.85 55.64
CA PHE A 29 30.05 -45.66 54.86
C PHE A 29 30.68 -44.81 53.74
N GLY A 30 31.95 -45.07 53.40
CA GLY A 30 32.70 -44.38 52.33
C GLY A 30 33.65 -43.28 52.81
N SER A 31 34.41 -42.68 51.89
CA SER A 31 35.44 -41.66 52.17
C SER A 31 34.89 -40.23 52.12
N ASP A 32 35.49 -39.35 52.95
CA ASP A 32 35.08 -37.95 53.07
C ASP A 32 35.37 -37.18 51.75
N GLY A 33 34.33 -36.86 51.00
CA GLY A 33 34.39 -35.91 49.88
C GLY A 33 33.41 -36.18 48.74
N GLN A 34 33.24 -37.43 48.30
CA GLN A 34 32.42 -37.72 47.09
C GLN A 34 31.46 -38.92 47.22
N ASN A 35 31.73 -39.89 48.10
CA ASN A 35 30.95 -41.14 48.20
C ASN A 35 30.58 -41.52 49.64
N LYS A 36 30.14 -40.55 50.44
CA LYS A 36 29.59 -40.84 51.77
C LYS A 36 28.13 -41.32 51.66
N TYR A 37 27.84 -42.49 52.23
CA TYR A 37 26.53 -43.11 52.27
C TYR A 37 26.06 -43.26 53.71
N GLU A 38 24.86 -42.77 54.00
CA GLU A 38 24.19 -43.03 55.27
C GLU A 38 23.24 -44.22 55.08
N LEU A 39 23.60 -45.35 55.68
CA LEU A 39 22.88 -46.61 55.53
C LEU A 39 22.06 -46.88 56.79
N GLN A 40 20.82 -47.35 56.61
CA GLN A 40 20.05 -48.04 57.64
C GLN A 40 20.01 -49.52 57.29
N ALA A 41 20.05 -50.40 58.28
CA ALA A 41 19.98 -51.84 58.08
C ALA A 41 18.65 -52.41 58.59
N SER A 42 18.06 -53.33 57.83
CA SER A 42 16.90 -54.13 58.25
C SER A 42 17.25 -55.61 58.07
N LEU A 43 17.14 -56.42 59.12
CA LEU A 43 17.37 -57.86 59.09
C LEU A 43 16.04 -58.58 59.26
N CYS A 44 15.68 -59.38 58.27
CA CYS A 44 14.40 -60.09 58.17
C CYS A 44 14.63 -61.60 58.05
N ASP A 45 13.96 -62.36 58.90
CA ASP A 45 13.85 -63.83 58.83
C ASP A 45 12.40 -64.19 58.52
N TYR A 46 12.19 -64.85 57.39
CA TYR A 46 10.87 -65.13 56.86
C TYR A 46 10.84 -66.48 56.12
N LEU A 47 9.63 -67.00 55.92
CA LEU A 47 9.41 -68.28 55.25
C LEU A 47 8.99 -68.05 53.79
N ASP A 48 9.84 -68.42 52.83
CA ASP A 48 9.55 -68.33 51.40
C ASP A 48 9.39 -69.75 50.83
N LYS A 49 8.19 -70.13 50.40
CA LYS A 49 7.88 -71.48 49.87
C LYS A 49 8.39 -72.62 50.77
N ASP A 50 8.12 -72.50 52.07
CA ASP A 50 8.56 -73.43 53.13
C ASP A 50 10.08 -73.49 53.39
N GLU A 51 10.88 -72.61 52.77
CA GLU A 51 12.29 -72.41 53.09
C GLU A 51 12.49 -71.20 54.00
N GLN A 52 13.18 -71.39 55.12
CA GLN A 52 13.59 -70.28 55.99
C GLN A 52 14.70 -69.47 55.32
N ARG A 53 14.46 -68.17 55.11
CA ARG A 53 15.40 -67.22 54.50
C ARG A 53 15.68 -66.08 55.46
N CYS A 54 16.96 -65.76 55.62
CA CYS A 54 17.43 -64.65 56.43
C CYS A 54 18.16 -63.66 55.53
N ARG A 55 17.66 -62.43 55.45
CA ARG A 55 18.19 -61.37 54.56
C ARG A 55 18.41 -60.07 55.32
N VAL A 56 19.43 -59.34 54.89
CA VAL A 56 19.76 -57.99 55.34
C VAL A 56 19.52 -57.02 54.21
N ALA A 57 18.77 -55.96 54.44
CA ALA A 57 18.64 -54.83 53.53
C ALA A 57 19.41 -53.63 54.07
N PHE A 58 20.38 -53.14 53.30
CA PHE A 58 21.06 -51.87 53.57
C PHE A 58 20.40 -50.76 52.75
N TYR A 59 19.59 -49.92 53.40
CA TYR A 59 18.88 -48.81 52.79
C TYR A 59 19.69 -47.51 52.85
N ALA A 60 20.03 -46.97 51.69
CA ALA A 60 20.67 -45.65 51.56
C ALA A 60 19.61 -44.57 51.33
N LYS A 61 19.43 -43.66 52.29
CA LYS A 61 18.45 -42.56 52.18
C LYS A 61 18.77 -41.59 51.04
N SER A 62 20.05 -41.32 50.80
CA SER A 62 20.52 -40.46 49.71
C SER A 62 20.25 -41.04 48.31
N LEU A 63 20.20 -42.37 48.21
CA LEU A 63 19.91 -43.08 46.96
C LEU A 63 18.43 -43.46 46.83
N LYS A 64 17.69 -43.48 47.94
CA LYS A 64 16.33 -44.04 48.07
C LYS A 64 16.24 -45.49 47.59
N LYS A 65 17.32 -46.24 47.73
CA LYS A 65 17.42 -47.64 47.31
C LYS A 65 17.97 -48.48 48.45
N ALA A 66 17.58 -49.75 48.48
CA ALA A 66 18.15 -50.74 49.38
C ALA A 66 18.92 -51.80 48.60
N LEU A 67 19.99 -52.30 49.20
CA LEU A 67 20.78 -53.42 48.69
C LEU A 67 20.53 -54.62 49.59
N VAL A 68 20.07 -55.71 48.99
CA VAL A 68 19.65 -56.91 49.72
C VAL A 68 20.77 -57.95 49.69
N PHE A 69 21.15 -58.42 50.86
CA PHE A 69 22.14 -59.45 51.09
C PHE A 69 21.50 -60.66 51.76
N THR A 70 21.80 -61.85 51.26
CA THR A 70 21.41 -63.10 51.90
C THR A 70 22.45 -63.49 52.94
N VAL A 71 21.98 -63.90 54.12
CA VAL A 71 22.82 -64.45 55.18
C VAL A 71 23.05 -65.94 54.93
N THR A 72 24.29 -66.32 54.64
CA THR A 72 24.69 -67.72 54.40
C THR A 72 25.49 -68.29 55.57
N GLY A 73 25.27 -69.58 55.86
CA GLY A 73 25.91 -70.31 56.94
C GLY A 73 25.51 -71.79 56.94
N THR A 74 26.30 -72.62 57.62
CA THR A 74 26.11 -74.09 57.66
C THR A 74 24.96 -74.52 58.58
N ASP A 75 24.59 -73.70 59.57
CA ASP A 75 23.45 -73.92 60.46
C ASP A 75 22.34 -72.89 60.23
N LYS A 76 21.19 -73.35 59.70
CA LYS A 76 20.01 -72.53 59.42
C LYS A 76 19.47 -71.82 60.67
N LYS A 77 19.61 -72.42 61.86
CA LYS A 77 19.15 -71.82 63.13
C LYS A 77 20.10 -70.72 63.64
N ALA A 78 21.34 -70.69 63.15
CA ALA A 78 22.34 -69.71 63.53
C ALA A 78 22.38 -68.47 62.60
N LEU A 79 21.68 -68.51 61.44
CA LEU A 79 21.70 -67.42 60.45
C LEU A 79 21.20 -66.09 61.02
N TRP A 80 20.12 -66.10 61.80
CA TRP A 80 19.61 -64.89 62.45
C TRP A 80 20.65 -64.24 63.36
N LYS A 81 21.28 -65.05 64.21
CA LYS A 81 22.27 -64.57 65.19
C LYS A 81 23.52 -64.02 64.49
N TYR A 82 23.99 -64.72 63.45
CA TYR A 82 25.10 -64.27 62.63
C TYR A 82 24.78 -62.94 61.92
N GLY A 83 23.57 -62.79 61.36
CA GLY A 83 23.14 -61.54 60.74
C GLY A 83 23.09 -60.37 61.74
N GLN A 84 22.63 -60.62 62.96
CA GLN A 84 22.65 -59.63 64.04
C GLN A 84 24.08 -59.24 64.45
N GLU A 85 24.96 -60.22 64.65
CA GLU A 85 26.36 -59.99 65.01
C GLU A 85 27.09 -59.20 63.92
N ALA A 86 26.92 -59.58 62.65
CA ALA A 86 27.52 -58.87 61.51
C ALA A 86 27.06 -57.39 61.44
N LEU A 87 25.78 -57.11 61.70
CA LEU A 87 25.27 -55.74 61.72
C LEU A 87 25.79 -54.94 62.93
N LEU A 88 25.91 -55.57 64.10
CA LEU A 88 26.48 -54.94 65.29
C LEU A 88 27.96 -54.59 65.10
N GLU A 89 28.75 -55.47 64.47
CA GLU A 89 30.16 -55.24 64.14
C GLU A 89 30.37 -54.05 63.19
N LEU A 90 29.42 -53.84 62.28
CA LEU A 90 29.38 -52.67 61.39
C LEU A 90 28.89 -51.39 62.08
N GLY A 91 28.57 -51.45 63.37
CA GLY A 91 28.14 -50.29 64.17
C GLY A 91 26.64 -49.98 64.11
N PHE A 92 25.81 -50.86 63.54
CA PHE A 92 24.36 -50.67 63.56
C PHE A 92 23.79 -51.04 64.93
N GLN A 93 22.99 -50.14 65.50
CA GLN A 93 22.13 -50.47 66.64
C GLN A 93 20.85 -51.09 66.09
N LEU A 94 20.41 -52.23 66.62
CA LEU A 94 19.23 -52.96 66.12
C LEU A 94 18.09 -52.92 67.14
N GLU A 95 16.89 -52.62 66.66
CA GLU A 95 15.64 -52.67 67.41
C GLU A 95 14.69 -53.71 66.79
N ASP A 96 14.09 -54.55 67.63
CA ASP A 96 13.09 -55.53 67.19
C ASP A 96 11.78 -54.86 66.81
N VAL A 97 11.23 -55.23 65.65
CA VAL A 97 9.92 -54.76 65.19
C VAL A 97 8.84 -55.65 65.79
N ASN A 98 7.83 -55.04 66.42
CA ASN A 98 6.74 -55.79 67.03
C ASN A 98 5.78 -56.35 65.97
N LEU A 99 5.89 -57.65 65.69
CA LEU A 99 5.04 -58.36 64.73
C LEU A 99 3.68 -58.80 65.30
N LYS A 100 3.40 -58.59 66.59
CA LYS A 100 2.15 -59.02 67.26
C LYS A 100 1.01 -57.98 67.17
N LEU A 101 1.14 -57.01 66.27
CA LEU A 101 0.15 -55.95 66.07
C LEU A 101 -1.04 -56.45 65.23
N SER A 102 -2.14 -55.69 65.22
CA SER A 102 -3.26 -55.98 64.30
C SER A 102 -2.79 -55.87 62.85
N PRO A 103 -3.39 -56.60 61.88
CA PRO A 103 -2.94 -56.58 60.49
C PRO A 103 -2.80 -55.18 59.88
N ALA A 104 -3.78 -54.28 60.15
CA ALA A 104 -3.75 -52.91 59.66
C ALA A 104 -2.63 -52.06 60.30
N MET A 105 -2.32 -52.27 61.58
CA MET A 105 -1.21 -51.57 62.23
C MET A 105 0.14 -52.14 61.81
N LEU A 106 0.22 -53.46 61.59
CA LEU A 106 1.43 -54.13 61.14
C LEU A 106 1.81 -53.69 59.72
N GLU A 107 0.84 -53.52 58.82
CA GLU A 107 1.06 -52.97 57.48
C GLU A 107 1.67 -51.56 57.53
N VAL A 108 1.16 -50.69 58.41
CA VAL A 108 1.72 -49.33 58.62
C VAL A 108 3.15 -49.40 59.14
N VAL A 109 3.41 -50.26 60.15
CA VAL A 109 4.74 -50.41 60.73
C VAL A 109 5.73 -50.98 59.73
N LEU A 110 5.35 -51.97 58.94
CA LEU A 110 6.21 -52.57 57.91
C LEU A 110 6.49 -51.61 56.76
N ARG A 111 5.53 -50.76 56.37
CA ARG A 111 5.77 -49.67 55.40
C ARG A 111 6.81 -48.66 55.88
N ASP A 112 6.91 -48.47 57.20
CA ASP A 112 7.91 -47.60 57.84
C ASP A 112 9.26 -48.30 58.07
N VAL A 113 9.43 -49.58 57.70
CA VAL A 113 10.72 -50.29 57.74
C VAL A 113 11.39 -50.19 56.37
N PRO A 114 12.48 -49.41 56.22
CA PRO A 114 13.14 -49.24 54.93
C PRO A 114 13.72 -50.56 54.41
N GLY A 115 13.54 -50.81 53.12
CA GLY A 115 14.10 -51.99 52.44
C GLY A 115 13.25 -53.27 52.55
N ILE A 116 12.01 -53.20 53.04
CA ILE A 116 11.07 -54.33 53.08
C ILE A 116 9.77 -53.96 52.37
N ALA A 117 9.22 -54.87 51.58
CA ALA A 117 7.92 -54.73 50.93
C ALA A 117 7.31 -56.11 50.67
N SER A 118 5.98 -56.18 50.53
CA SER A 118 5.36 -57.41 50.02
C SER A 118 5.80 -57.65 48.57
N PRO A 119 5.85 -58.91 48.10
CA PRO A 119 6.17 -59.23 46.70
C PRO A 119 5.29 -58.45 45.70
N ALA A 120 4.00 -58.30 46.01
CA ALA A 120 3.06 -57.52 45.20
C ALA A 120 3.41 -56.02 45.15
N GLU A 121 3.75 -55.42 46.29
CA GLU A 121 4.16 -54.01 46.37
C GLU A 121 5.52 -53.78 45.69
N ALA A 122 6.49 -54.65 45.91
CA ALA A 122 7.81 -54.58 45.26
C ALA A 122 7.67 -54.64 43.74
N GLN A 123 6.86 -55.56 43.22
CA GLN A 123 6.60 -55.67 41.78
C GLN A 123 5.89 -54.43 41.22
N ARG A 124 4.90 -53.89 41.95
CA ARG A 124 4.23 -52.65 41.57
C ARG A 124 5.20 -51.48 41.51
N GLN A 125 6.08 -51.32 42.51
CA GLN A 125 7.07 -50.25 42.52
C GLN A 125 8.09 -50.39 41.37
N ARG A 126 8.56 -51.61 41.09
CA ARG A 126 9.44 -51.89 39.93
C ARG A 126 8.80 -51.49 38.61
N THR A 127 7.55 -51.93 38.38
CA THR A 127 6.82 -51.62 37.14
C THR A 127 6.48 -50.13 37.01
N GLU A 128 6.07 -49.46 38.09
CA GLU A 128 5.84 -48.01 38.09
C GLU A 128 7.12 -47.21 37.83
N HIS A 129 8.26 -47.64 38.40
CA HIS A 129 9.56 -47.01 38.16
C HIS A 129 10.04 -47.21 36.72
N GLN A 130 9.98 -48.45 36.21
CA GLN A 130 10.30 -48.77 34.81
C GLN A 130 9.44 -47.96 33.84
N ARG A 131 8.13 -47.87 34.09
CA ARG A 131 7.22 -47.05 33.27
C ARG A 131 7.62 -45.58 33.29
N LYS A 132 7.91 -45.02 34.46
CA LYS A 132 8.37 -43.62 34.57
C LYS A 132 9.67 -43.37 33.79
N LEU A 133 10.61 -44.31 33.82
CA LEU A 133 11.84 -44.19 33.04
C LEU A 133 11.59 -44.29 31.53
N ALA A 134 10.72 -45.21 31.10
CA ALA A 134 10.31 -45.33 29.71
C ALA A 134 9.58 -44.06 29.21
N ASP A 135 8.66 -43.50 30.01
CA ASP A 135 7.94 -42.26 29.69
C ASP A 135 8.91 -41.07 29.59
N LEU A 136 9.91 -40.98 30.49
CA LEU A 136 10.95 -39.95 30.44
C LEU A 136 11.85 -40.12 29.21
N GLN A 137 12.23 -41.35 28.87
CA GLN A 137 13.02 -41.66 27.69
C GLN A 137 12.26 -41.29 26.40
N ALA A 138 11.00 -41.69 26.28
CA ALA A 138 10.15 -41.30 25.16
C ALA A 138 10.00 -39.77 25.04
N THR A 139 9.85 -39.07 26.16
CA THR A 139 9.77 -37.60 26.18
C THR A 139 11.08 -36.94 25.69
N CYS A 140 12.24 -37.53 26.01
CA CYS A 140 13.52 -37.09 25.47
C CYS A 140 13.64 -37.33 23.97
N ASP A 141 13.24 -38.51 23.51
CA ASP A 141 13.42 -38.94 22.12
C ASP A 141 12.47 -38.20 21.16
N GLU A 142 11.22 -37.94 21.58
CA GLU A 142 10.24 -37.25 20.74
C GLU A 142 10.50 -35.74 20.61
N LYS A 143 11.01 -35.08 21.66
CA LYS A 143 11.15 -33.61 21.71
C LYS A 143 12.41 -33.16 22.46
N PRO A 144 13.61 -33.48 21.99
CA PRO A 144 14.87 -33.28 22.72
C PRO A 144 15.15 -31.82 23.06
N GLU A 145 14.82 -30.89 22.16
CA GLU A 145 15.09 -29.46 22.36
C GLU A 145 14.03 -28.72 23.18
N SER A 146 12.88 -29.36 23.43
CA SER A 146 11.80 -28.75 24.20
C SER A 146 12.18 -28.60 25.68
N PRO A 147 11.57 -27.64 26.43
CA PRO A 147 11.77 -27.52 27.87
C PRO A 147 11.42 -28.81 28.63
N GLN A 148 10.44 -29.58 28.13
CA GLN A 148 10.04 -30.86 28.68
C GLN A 148 11.08 -31.95 28.40
N GLY A 149 11.63 -32.01 27.18
CA GLY A 149 12.70 -32.91 26.79
C GLY A 149 13.99 -32.64 27.58
N LYS A 150 14.42 -31.38 27.70
CA LYS A 150 15.57 -31.00 28.53
C LYS A 150 15.38 -31.38 30.00
N LYS A 151 14.18 -31.19 30.56
CA LYS A 151 13.85 -31.61 31.94
C LYS A 151 13.83 -33.12 32.10
N ALA A 152 13.34 -33.86 31.10
CA ALA A 152 13.36 -35.32 31.10
C ALA A 152 14.79 -35.87 31.01
N ALA A 153 15.64 -35.27 30.17
CA ALA A 153 17.04 -35.63 30.02
C ALA A 153 17.82 -35.39 31.31
N LEU A 154 17.56 -34.26 31.99
CA LEU A 154 18.14 -34.00 33.31
C LEU A 154 17.73 -35.08 34.31
N LYS A 155 16.45 -35.45 34.38
CA LYS A 155 15.96 -36.51 35.28
C LYS A 155 16.59 -37.88 34.99
N LEU A 156 16.73 -38.26 33.72
CA LEU A 156 17.41 -39.50 33.33
C LEU A 156 18.89 -39.48 33.70
N SER A 157 19.57 -38.36 33.49
CA SER A 157 20.98 -38.21 33.90
C SER A 157 21.13 -38.29 35.42
N THR A 158 20.19 -37.74 36.19
CA THR A 158 20.21 -37.88 37.66
C THR A 158 19.94 -39.31 38.11
N GLU A 159 19.02 -40.03 37.45
CA GLU A 159 18.75 -41.44 37.76
C GLU A 159 19.98 -42.30 37.45
N LYS A 160 20.64 -42.07 36.31
CA LYS A 160 21.88 -42.77 35.94
C LYS A 160 22.97 -42.54 36.98
N ARG A 161 23.17 -41.29 37.42
CA ARG A 161 24.11 -40.98 38.51
C ARG A 161 23.76 -41.68 39.82
N LEU A 162 22.47 -41.80 40.17
CA LEU A 162 22.04 -42.55 41.36
C LEU A 162 22.30 -44.05 41.22
N GLN A 163 22.15 -44.61 40.03
CA GLN A 163 22.47 -46.00 39.71
C GLN A 163 23.97 -46.26 39.77
N ASP A 164 24.81 -45.37 39.24
CA ASP A 164 26.27 -45.48 39.32
C ASP A 164 26.74 -45.42 40.78
N ARG A 165 26.13 -44.54 41.59
CA ARG A 165 26.40 -44.48 43.04
C ARG A 165 25.90 -45.70 43.80
N SER A 166 24.77 -46.29 43.43
CA SER A 166 24.31 -47.53 44.07
C SER A 166 25.19 -48.73 43.71
N ALA A 167 25.72 -48.77 42.49
CA ALA A 167 26.74 -49.75 42.09
C ALA A 167 28.04 -49.58 42.90
N ALA A 168 28.52 -48.35 43.09
CA ALA A 168 29.71 -48.10 43.92
C ALA A 168 29.50 -48.50 45.39
N LEU A 169 28.32 -48.22 45.96
CA LEU A 169 27.97 -48.68 47.30
C LEU A 169 27.92 -50.22 47.39
N ARG A 170 27.40 -50.89 46.35
CA ARG A 170 27.37 -52.35 46.27
C ARG A 170 28.79 -52.93 46.33
N GLU A 171 29.72 -52.42 45.52
CA GLU A 171 31.11 -52.90 45.52
C GLU A 171 31.74 -52.72 46.91
N LEU A 172 31.59 -51.55 47.54
CA LEU A 172 32.10 -51.31 48.90
C LEU A 172 31.59 -52.31 49.94
N LEU A 173 30.30 -52.66 49.88
CA LEU A 173 29.72 -53.64 50.81
C LEU A 173 30.14 -55.07 50.47
N VAL A 174 30.28 -55.42 49.19
CA VAL A 174 30.74 -56.76 48.77
C VAL A 174 32.21 -56.98 49.16
N ASP A 175 33.07 -55.98 48.98
CA ASP A 175 34.46 -56.01 49.41
C ASP A 175 34.57 -56.22 50.93
N LEU A 176 33.73 -55.52 51.70
CA LEU A 176 33.71 -55.61 53.17
C LEU A 176 33.32 -57.01 53.68
N PHE A 177 32.51 -57.75 52.92
CA PHE A 177 32.03 -59.08 53.31
C PHE A 177 32.79 -60.25 52.65
N SER A 178 33.85 -59.95 51.89
CA SER A 178 34.69 -60.97 51.25
C SER A 178 35.75 -61.54 52.23
N PRO A 179 35.99 -62.87 52.26
CA PRO A 179 36.88 -63.50 53.23
C PRO A 179 38.38 -63.29 52.90
N GLN A 180 39.19 -62.97 53.93
CA GLN A 180 40.64 -62.85 53.85
C GLN A 180 41.30 -64.08 54.53
N GLU A 181 41.76 -65.06 53.75
CA GLU A 181 42.27 -66.35 54.28
C GLU A 181 43.75 -66.30 54.74
N ALA A 182 43.98 -66.69 56.00
CA ALA A 182 45.30 -66.82 56.65
C ALA A 182 46.02 -68.15 56.34
N ALA A 183 47.34 -68.16 56.51
CA ALA A 183 48.31 -69.15 55.98
C ALA A 183 48.75 -70.25 56.95
N ASP A 184 49.06 -71.47 56.44
CA ASP A 184 49.81 -72.52 57.16
C ASP A 184 50.73 -73.35 56.20
N ASP A 185 51.81 -73.93 56.75
CA ASP A 185 53.16 -74.13 56.17
C ASP A 185 53.40 -74.92 54.86
N ASP A 186 52.43 -75.64 54.28
CA ASP A 186 52.55 -76.09 52.85
C ASP A 186 52.60 -74.90 51.89
N LYS A 187 52.15 -73.75 52.40
CA LYS A 187 52.27 -72.44 51.78
C LYS A 187 53.71 -71.99 51.59
N THR A 188 54.79 -72.52 52.18
CA THR A 188 56.13 -71.94 51.90
C THR A 188 56.73 -72.39 50.56
N ALA A 189 56.54 -73.65 50.18
CA ALA A 189 56.91 -74.16 48.86
C ALA A 189 55.91 -73.67 47.79
N LEU A 190 54.61 -73.69 48.12
CA LEU A 190 53.60 -73.03 47.32
C LEU A 190 53.74 -71.51 47.35
N LEU A 191 54.32 -70.84 48.34
CA LEU A 191 54.61 -69.38 48.36
C LEU A 191 55.86 -69.10 47.58
N ALA A 192 56.82 -70.01 47.43
CA ALA A 192 57.90 -69.79 46.49
C ALA A 192 57.36 -69.88 45.05
N GLN A 193 56.47 -70.84 44.79
CA GLN A 193 55.82 -71.00 43.49
C GLN A 193 54.73 -69.96 43.24
N ILE A 194 53.97 -69.57 44.25
CA ILE A 194 53.02 -68.45 44.26
C ILE A 194 53.82 -67.16 44.27
N LYS A 195 55.02 -67.02 44.81
CA LYS A 195 55.82 -65.79 44.68
C LYS A 195 56.46 -65.66 43.31
N ASP A 196 56.85 -66.77 42.66
CA ASP A 196 57.25 -66.76 41.25
C ASP A 196 56.05 -66.53 40.33
N LEU A 197 54.93 -67.21 40.59
CA LEU A 197 53.69 -66.99 39.85
C LEU A 197 53.10 -65.61 40.12
N THR A 198 53.11 -65.11 41.35
CA THR A 198 52.70 -63.74 41.74
C THR A 198 53.69 -62.74 41.21
N ALA A 199 55.00 -63.01 41.13
CA ALA A 199 55.91 -62.09 40.43
C ALA A 199 55.61 -62.06 38.92
N ARG A 200 55.29 -63.21 38.29
CA ARG A 200 54.87 -63.27 36.88
C ARG A 200 53.47 -62.72 36.65
N LEU A 201 52.59 -62.81 37.65
CA LEU A 201 51.22 -62.33 37.60
C LEU A 201 51.19 -60.84 37.94
N GLU A 202 52.05 -60.34 38.81
CA GLU A 202 52.35 -58.90 39.00
C GLU A 202 53.08 -58.33 37.78
N GLU A 203 53.97 -59.08 37.13
CA GLU A 203 54.61 -58.65 35.87
C GLU A 203 53.60 -58.66 34.72
N ALA A 204 52.71 -59.65 34.66
CA ALA A 204 51.62 -59.71 33.69
C ALA A 204 50.48 -58.72 34.00
N GLU A 205 50.19 -58.44 35.27
CA GLU A 205 49.24 -57.43 35.72
C GLU A 205 49.81 -56.05 35.48
N SER A 206 51.06 -55.77 35.83
CA SER A 206 51.72 -54.50 35.48
C SER A 206 51.90 -54.34 33.98
N ALA A 207 52.11 -55.41 33.21
CA ALA A 207 52.08 -55.36 31.74
C ALA A 207 50.67 -55.13 31.19
N ALA A 208 49.64 -55.77 31.77
CA ALA A 208 48.24 -55.59 31.38
C ALA A 208 47.69 -54.22 31.82
N GLU A 209 48.17 -53.68 32.93
CA GLU A 209 47.86 -52.37 33.48
C GLU A 209 48.63 -51.29 32.71
N ALA A 210 49.86 -51.56 32.28
CA ALA A 210 50.57 -50.77 31.28
C ALA A 210 49.83 -50.79 29.93
N GLU A 211 49.33 -51.94 29.47
CA GLU A 211 48.55 -52.04 28.23
C GLU A 211 47.18 -51.37 28.37
N ARG A 212 46.52 -51.45 29.53
CA ARG A 212 45.29 -50.70 29.85
C ARG A 212 45.57 -49.21 29.89
N SER A 213 46.63 -48.75 30.55
CA SER A 213 47.02 -47.34 30.56
C SER A 213 47.38 -46.84 29.16
N GLN A 214 48.02 -47.68 28.34
CA GLN A 214 48.32 -47.38 26.94
C GLN A 214 47.04 -47.34 26.10
N LYS A 215 46.07 -48.23 26.37
CA LYS A 215 44.73 -48.20 25.76
C LYS A 215 43.96 -46.96 26.19
N GLU A 216 43.94 -46.61 27.46
CA GLU A 216 43.32 -45.39 27.98
C GLU A 216 43.96 -44.13 27.37
N ILE A 217 45.29 -44.09 27.22
CA ILE A 217 45.98 -43.02 26.51
C ILE A 217 45.58 -43.02 25.03
N SER A 218 45.52 -44.18 24.38
CA SER A 218 45.09 -44.27 22.98
C SER A 218 43.63 -43.86 22.78
N GLU A 219 42.75 -44.25 23.70
CA GLU A 219 41.32 -43.91 23.72
C GLU A 219 41.16 -42.42 23.99
N ALA A 220 41.91 -41.85 24.94
CA ALA A 220 41.94 -40.42 25.19
C ALA A 220 42.46 -39.64 23.97
N ILE A 221 43.47 -40.15 23.27
CA ILE A 221 43.97 -39.58 22.01
C ILE A 221 42.91 -39.69 20.91
N THR A 222 42.23 -40.82 20.76
CA THR A 222 41.16 -40.98 19.75
C THR A 222 39.96 -40.12 20.07
N THR A 223 39.53 -40.03 21.33
CA THR A 223 38.44 -39.14 21.76
C THR A 223 38.83 -37.68 21.59
N ALA A 224 40.07 -37.29 21.87
CA ALA A 224 40.57 -35.95 21.61
C ALA A 224 40.62 -35.66 20.10
N ALA A 225 41.02 -36.63 19.27
CA ALA A 225 41.03 -36.52 17.82
C ALA A 225 39.61 -36.43 17.25
N GLU A 226 38.67 -37.26 17.72
CA GLU A 226 37.24 -37.21 17.36
C GLU A 226 36.62 -35.87 17.75
N LYS A 227 36.89 -35.36 18.96
CA LYS A 227 36.45 -34.04 19.37
C LYS A 227 37.02 -32.95 18.47
N ARG A 228 38.31 -33.06 18.11
CA ARG A 228 38.93 -32.10 17.19
C ARG A 228 38.35 -32.19 15.78
N ILE A 229 37.99 -33.39 15.32
CA ILE A 229 37.31 -33.60 14.05
C ILE A 229 35.92 -32.96 14.09
N GLN A 230 35.14 -33.16 15.16
CA GLN A 230 33.83 -32.53 15.34
C GLN A 230 33.93 -30.99 15.36
N GLU A 231 34.90 -30.43 16.10
CA GLU A 231 35.16 -28.98 16.11
C GLU A 231 35.53 -28.46 14.70
N LEU A 232 36.32 -29.23 13.93
CA LEU A 232 36.69 -28.86 12.57
C LEU A 232 35.52 -29.00 11.59
N GLU A 233 34.64 -29.98 11.76
CA GLU A 233 33.41 -30.16 10.98
C GLU A 233 32.43 -29.03 11.26
N GLU A 234 32.23 -28.64 12.52
CA GLU A 234 31.41 -27.49 12.91
C GLU A 234 31.94 -26.20 12.29
N LEU A 235 33.25 -25.96 12.37
CA LEU A 235 33.89 -24.82 11.71
C LEU A 235 33.76 -24.88 10.18
N LEU A 236 33.80 -26.06 9.56
CA LEU A 236 33.61 -26.23 8.12
C LEU A 236 32.17 -25.90 7.70
N VAL A 237 31.17 -26.33 8.47
CA VAL A 237 29.76 -25.99 8.24
C VAL A 237 29.54 -24.48 8.39
N ASP A 238 30.15 -23.85 9.39
CA ASP A 238 30.10 -22.40 9.57
C ASP A 238 30.78 -21.64 8.42
N VAL A 239 31.92 -22.12 7.93
CA VAL A 239 32.59 -21.55 6.75
C VAL A 239 31.76 -21.73 5.49
N ASP A 240 31.15 -22.89 5.29
CA ASP A 240 30.30 -23.18 4.13
C ASP A 240 29.02 -22.33 4.15
N THR A 241 28.38 -22.17 5.31
CA THR A 241 27.20 -21.30 5.48
C THR A 241 27.55 -19.83 5.25
N GLN A 242 28.65 -19.35 5.82
CA GLN A 242 29.17 -18.01 5.54
C GLN A 242 29.51 -17.81 4.06
N SER A 243 30.12 -18.81 3.41
CA SER A 243 30.45 -18.74 1.97
C SER A 243 29.19 -18.70 1.10
N ALA A 244 28.14 -19.45 1.47
CA ALA A 244 26.86 -19.45 0.78
C ALA A 244 26.14 -18.10 0.92
N ASP A 245 26.21 -17.48 2.10
CA ASP A 245 25.63 -16.14 2.31
C ASP A 245 26.43 -15.04 1.61
N VAL A 246 27.77 -15.14 1.57
CA VAL A 246 28.62 -14.26 0.74
C VAL A 246 28.29 -14.43 -0.75
N LEU A 247 28.04 -15.65 -1.23
CA LEU A 247 27.61 -15.88 -2.61
C LEU A 247 26.21 -15.31 -2.89
N LYS A 248 25.25 -15.44 -1.96
CA LYS A 248 23.94 -14.78 -2.08
C LYS A 248 24.08 -13.26 -2.11
N GLN A 249 24.93 -12.68 -1.27
CA GLN A 249 25.21 -11.25 -1.28
C GLN A 249 25.87 -10.82 -2.60
N LYS A 250 26.86 -11.55 -3.11
CA LYS A 250 27.47 -11.28 -4.42
C LYS A 250 26.45 -11.33 -5.56
N ARG A 251 25.52 -12.29 -5.54
CA ARG A 251 24.41 -12.36 -6.52
C ARG A 251 23.47 -11.16 -6.41
N LYS A 252 23.11 -10.74 -5.19
CA LYS A 252 22.32 -9.51 -4.97
C LYS A 252 23.05 -8.27 -5.50
N VAL A 253 24.34 -8.15 -5.23
CA VAL A 253 25.17 -7.03 -5.71
C VAL A 253 25.27 -7.04 -7.24
N ALA A 254 25.43 -8.22 -7.87
CA ALA A 254 25.42 -8.33 -9.32
C ALA A 254 24.08 -7.91 -9.93
N ALA A 255 22.95 -8.38 -9.38
CA ALA A 255 21.62 -7.98 -9.82
C ALA A 255 21.36 -6.48 -9.62
N LEU A 256 21.84 -5.89 -8.53
CA LEU A 256 21.77 -4.45 -8.30
C LEU A 256 22.63 -3.67 -9.30
N ASN A 257 23.84 -4.14 -9.62
CA ASN A 257 24.69 -3.53 -10.63
C ASN A 257 24.06 -3.60 -12.04
N ASP A 258 23.43 -4.71 -12.39
CA ASP A 258 22.72 -4.83 -13.67
C ASP A 258 21.49 -3.89 -13.71
N ARG A 259 20.78 -3.74 -12.59
CA ARG A 259 19.68 -2.76 -12.48
C ARG A 259 20.18 -1.32 -12.57
N ILE A 260 21.31 -1.00 -11.95
CA ILE A 260 21.94 0.33 -12.07
C ILE A 260 22.29 0.60 -13.53
N LYS A 261 22.92 -0.35 -14.24
CA LYS A 261 23.22 -0.19 -15.67
C LYS A 261 21.97 0.02 -16.53
N SER A 262 20.88 -0.70 -16.23
CA SER A 262 19.59 -0.50 -16.91
C SER A 262 19.04 0.90 -16.65
N LEU A 263 19.05 1.35 -15.39
CA LEU A 263 18.56 2.68 -15.03
C LEU A 263 19.44 3.79 -15.62
N ASP A 264 20.76 3.59 -15.71
CA ASP A 264 21.66 4.52 -16.38
C ASP A 264 21.35 4.61 -17.87
N ALA A 265 21.06 3.48 -18.53
CA ALA A 265 20.63 3.45 -19.93
C ALA A 265 19.30 4.19 -20.13
N ASP A 266 18.32 3.95 -19.26
CA ASP A 266 17.02 4.64 -19.28
C ASP A 266 17.19 6.15 -19.04
N LEU A 267 18.06 6.55 -18.12
CA LEU A 267 18.39 7.96 -17.86
C LEU A 267 19.09 8.62 -19.06
N THR A 268 19.99 7.91 -19.74
CA THR A 268 20.61 8.43 -20.97
C THR A 268 19.58 8.60 -22.08
N SER A 269 18.68 7.64 -22.28
CA SER A 269 17.62 7.72 -23.26
C SER A 269 16.63 8.87 -22.95
N ALA A 270 16.25 9.03 -21.67
CA ALA A 270 15.40 10.13 -21.24
C ALA A 270 16.06 11.50 -21.45
N ARG A 271 17.39 11.61 -21.24
CA ARG A 271 18.16 12.83 -21.52
C ARG A 271 18.23 13.14 -23.01
N GLU A 272 18.41 12.13 -23.86
CA GLU A 272 18.39 12.30 -25.32
C GLU A 272 17.00 12.74 -25.80
N ALA A 273 15.93 12.13 -25.29
CA ALA A 273 14.57 12.55 -25.59
C ALA A 273 14.29 14.00 -25.15
N LEU A 274 14.77 14.39 -23.96
CA LEU A 274 14.66 15.76 -23.48
C LEU A 274 15.44 16.74 -24.36
N ALA A 275 16.64 16.38 -24.81
CA ALA A 275 17.46 17.22 -25.68
C ALA A 275 16.78 17.43 -27.04
N GLU A 276 16.15 16.38 -27.58
CA GLU A 276 15.45 16.48 -28.85
C GLU A 276 14.13 17.26 -28.72
N GLU A 277 13.44 17.14 -27.58
CA GLU A 277 12.28 17.98 -27.27
C GLU A 277 12.68 19.46 -27.12
N GLN A 278 13.81 19.77 -26.48
CA GLN A 278 14.33 21.14 -26.39
C GLN A 278 14.69 21.71 -27.77
N LYS A 279 15.23 20.89 -28.67
CA LYS A 279 15.50 21.27 -30.06
C LYS A 279 14.20 21.53 -30.82
N ASN A 280 13.19 20.69 -30.66
CA ASN A 280 11.86 20.90 -31.24
C ASN A 280 11.19 22.19 -30.72
N GLN A 281 11.29 22.45 -29.42
CA GLN A 281 10.79 23.70 -28.82
C GLN A 281 11.51 24.92 -29.39
N LYS A 282 12.83 24.84 -29.58
CA LYS A 282 13.60 25.92 -30.19
C LYS A 282 13.19 26.17 -31.64
N GLN A 283 13.03 25.11 -32.43
CA GLN A 283 12.51 25.18 -33.79
C GLN A 283 11.12 25.84 -33.82
N PHE A 284 10.21 25.44 -32.93
CA PHE A 284 8.88 26.04 -32.82
C PHE A 284 8.93 27.53 -32.48
N ILE A 285 9.83 27.94 -31.57
CA ILE A 285 10.02 29.37 -31.25
C ILE A 285 10.51 30.15 -32.47
N ASP A 286 11.47 29.59 -33.22
CA ASP A 286 11.99 30.22 -34.44
C ASP A 286 10.89 30.33 -35.52
N ASP A 287 10.06 29.30 -35.67
CA ASP A 287 8.90 29.31 -36.58
C ASP A 287 7.85 30.35 -36.18
N VAL A 288 7.54 30.47 -34.88
CA VAL A 288 6.61 31.49 -34.35
C VAL A 288 7.17 32.90 -34.55
N GLN A 289 8.49 33.10 -34.40
CA GLN A 289 9.14 34.38 -34.68
C GLN A 289 9.05 34.74 -36.15
N SER A 290 9.35 33.81 -37.05
CA SER A 290 9.22 33.99 -38.51
C SER A 290 7.77 34.30 -38.91
N ALA A 291 6.79 33.60 -38.35
CA ALA A 291 5.38 33.88 -38.58
C ALA A 291 4.98 35.28 -38.08
N ASN A 292 5.48 35.71 -36.91
CA ASN A 292 5.24 37.07 -36.41
C ASN A 292 5.88 38.13 -37.31
N GLU A 293 7.08 37.90 -37.85
CA GLU A 293 7.71 38.80 -38.81
C GLU A 293 6.87 38.94 -40.09
N GLN A 294 6.30 37.83 -40.58
CA GLN A 294 5.38 37.85 -41.72
C GLN A 294 4.08 38.59 -41.41
N ILE A 295 3.50 38.39 -40.21
CA ILE A 295 2.31 39.13 -39.78
C ILE A 295 2.58 40.63 -39.75
N VAL A 296 3.74 41.06 -39.24
CA VAL A 296 4.13 42.49 -39.22
C VAL A 296 4.31 43.03 -40.64
N ALA A 297 4.91 42.26 -41.55
CA ALA A 297 5.04 42.65 -42.95
C ALA A 297 3.67 42.81 -43.63
N LEU A 298 2.76 41.84 -43.43
CA LEU A 298 1.39 41.89 -43.95
C LEU A 298 0.57 43.03 -43.34
N GLN A 299 0.73 43.33 -42.05
CA GLN A 299 0.10 44.50 -41.43
C GLN A 299 0.58 45.79 -42.06
N LYS A 300 1.88 45.89 -42.36
CA LYS A 300 2.42 47.06 -43.05
C LYS A 300 1.89 47.20 -44.48
N GLU A 301 1.82 46.10 -45.24
CA GLU A 301 1.21 46.10 -46.58
C GLU A 301 -0.28 46.46 -46.53
N LEU A 302 -1.00 46.00 -45.50
CA LEU A 302 -2.39 46.35 -45.27
C LEU A 302 -2.54 47.86 -44.97
N ASP A 303 -1.72 48.41 -44.07
CA ASP A 303 -1.71 49.84 -43.76
C ASP A 303 -1.39 50.70 -44.99
N GLU A 304 -0.42 50.27 -45.82
CA GLU A 304 -0.09 50.93 -47.09
C GLU A 304 -1.26 50.86 -48.09
N SER A 305 -1.95 49.71 -48.17
CA SER A 305 -3.13 49.53 -49.02
C SER A 305 -4.33 50.38 -48.55
N GLU A 306 -4.57 50.45 -47.24
CA GLU A 306 -5.61 51.30 -46.65
C GLU A 306 -5.30 52.78 -46.92
N GLY A 307 -4.04 53.21 -46.81
CA GLY A 307 -3.61 54.56 -47.16
C GLY A 307 -3.89 54.91 -48.63
N LEU A 308 -3.54 54.01 -49.57
CA LEU A 308 -3.85 54.18 -51.00
C LEU A 308 -5.36 54.22 -51.26
N ARG A 309 -6.15 53.42 -50.53
CA ARG A 309 -7.61 53.43 -50.66
C ARG A 309 -8.19 54.76 -50.17
N ASP A 310 -7.72 55.28 -49.06
CA ASP A 310 -8.18 56.57 -48.52
C ASP A 310 -7.81 57.73 -49.46
N GLU A 311 -6.62 57.70 -50.07
CA GLU A 311 -6.23 58.64 -51.14
C GLU A 311 -7.15 58.54 -52.36
N ALA A 312 -7.46 57.32 -52.83
CA ALA A 312 -8.39 57.11 -53.95
C ALA A 312 -9.81 57.61 -53.64
N VAL A 313 -10.30 57.40 -52.41
CA VAL A 313 -11.59 57.94 -51.95
C VAL A 313 -11.57 59.46 -51.92
N ALA A 314 -10.48 60.09 -51.47
CA ALA A 314 -10.33 61.54 -51.50
C ALA A 314 -10.36 62.08 -52.95
N GLN A 315 -9.62 61.47 -53.86
CA GLN A 315 -9.61 61.83 -55.28
C GLN A 315 -10.99 61.67 -55.93
N LEU A 316 -11.71 60.58 -55.63
CA LEU A 316 -13.09 60.41 -56.10
C LEU A 316 -14.02 61.49 -55.52
N GLY A 317 -13.82 61.90 -54.27
CA GLY A 317 -14.55 63.02 -53.67
C GLY A 317 -14.31 64.34 -54.39
N GLU A 318 -13.05 64.64 -54.74
CA GLU A 318 -12.68 65.82 -55.53
C GLU A 318 -13.31 65.75 -56.93
N GLN A 319 -13.16 64.64 -57.66
CA GLN A 319 -13.77 64.46 -58.97
C GLN A 319 -15.29 64.57 -58.95
N GLN A 320 -15.96 64.05 -57.92
CA GLN A 320 -17.39 64.20 -57.73
C GLN A 320 -17.77 65.67 -57.52
N SER A 321 -16.96 66.42 -56.78
CA SER A 321 -17.17 67.86 -56.57
C SER A 321 -17.00 68.67 -57.85
N GLU A 322 -16.00 68.33 -58.68
CA GLU A 322 -15.77 68.93 -60.00
C GLU A 322 -16.90 68.58 -60.97
N ALA A 323 -17.34 67.32 -61.00
CA ALA A 323 -18.47 66.88 -61.81
C ALA A 323 -19.75 67.63 -61.43
N ASN A 324 -20.01 67.82 -60.14
CA ASN A 324 -21.16 68.60 -59.66
C ASN A 324 -21.06 70.08 -60.06
N GLN A 325 -19.86 70.67 -60.06
CA GLN A 325 -19.65 72.05 -60.54
C GLN A 325 -19.87 72.17 -62.06
N LEU A 326 -19.36 71.20 -62.83
CA LEU A 326 -19.59 71.15 -64.28
C LEU A 326 -21.06 70.98 -64.61
N ASP A 327 -21.77 70.09 -63.91
CA ASP A 327 -23.21 69.87 -64.08
C ASP A 327 -24.01 71.15 -63.76
N ALA A 328 -23.61 71.90 -62.72
CA ALA A 328 -24.19 73.23 -62.44
C ALA A 328 -23.91 74.24 -63.56
N SER A 329 -22.69 74.27 -64.10
CA SER A 329 -22.32 75.13 -65.23
C SER A 329 -23.05 74.76 -66.52
N CYS A 330 -23.26 73.48 -66.79
CA CYS A 330 -24.04 73.00 -67.93
C CYS A 330 -25.50 73.43 -67.81
N ARG A 331 -26.11 73.32 -66.62
CA ARG A 331 -27.47 73.83 -66.38
C ARG A 331 -27.58 75.34 -66.60
N ASP A 332 -26.57 76.11 -66.18
CA ASP A 332 -26.54 77.56 -66.41
C ASP A 332 -26.39 77.90 -67.90
N ALA A 333 -25.54 77.15 -68.61
CA ALA A 333 -25.39 77.27 -70.06
C ALA A 333 -26.68 76.89 -70.81
N GLU A 334 -27.39 75.85 -70.41
CA GLU A 334 -28.69 75.46 -70.96
C GLU A 334 -29.74 76.57 -70.76
N LEU A 335 -29.78 77.19 -69.57
CA LEU A 335 -30.65 78.35 -69.32
C LEU A 335 -30.28 79.53 -70.21
N ARG A 336 -28.99 79.76 -70.44
CA ARG A 336 -28.51 80.83 -71.34
C ARG A 336 -28.86 80.56 -72.80
N ILE A 337 -28.75 79.31 -73.26
CA ILE A 337 -29.18 78.90 -74.61
C ILE A 337 -30.68 79.16 -74.77
N LYS A 338 -31.52 78.74 -73.81
CA LYS A 338 -32.97 79.03 -73.86
C LYS A 338 -33.28 80.52 -73.93
N ALA A 339 -32.58 81.34 -73.14
CA ALA A 339 -32.73 82.80 -73.20
C ALA A 339 -32.33 83.37 -74.59
N LEU A 340 -31.24 82.87 -75.17
CA LEU A 340 -30.81 83.27 -76.52
C LEU A 340 -31.78 82.81 -77.60
N GLU A 341 -32.35 81.60 -77.49
CA GLU A 341 -33.39 81.11 -78.40
C GLU A 341 -34.65 81.98 -78.34
N GLU A 342 -35.06 82.45 -77.16
CA GLU A 342 -36.15 83.43 -77.02
C GLU A 342 -35.80 84.78 -77.65
N GLU A 343 -34.58 85.29 -77.45
CA GLU A 343 -34.10 86.52 -78.11
C GLU A 343 -34.08 86.37 -79.64
N LEU A 344 -33.66 85.21 -80.16
CA LEU A 344 -33.62 84.90 -81.58
C LEU A 344 -35.04 84.85 -82.17
N LYS A 345 -35.98 84.22 -81.46
CA LYS A 345 -37.40 84.20 -81.85
C LYS A 345 -38.03 85.59 -81.92
N VAL A 346 -37.65 86.49 -81.00
CA VAL A 346 -38.07 87.91 -81.06
C VAL A 346 -37.42 88.64 -82.24
N ALA A 347 -36.16 88.33 -82.57
CA ALA A 347 -35.47 88.89 -83.72
C ALA A 347 -36.06 88.40 -85.06
N GLU A 348 -36.42 87.11 -85.16
CA GLU A 348 -37.12 86.52 -86.31
C GLU A 348 -38.51 87.16 -86.51
N GLN A 349 -39.28 87.38 -85.43
CA GLN A 349 -40.55 88.10 -85.51
C GLN A 349 -40.40 89.56 -85.98
N ARG A 350 -39.24 90.20 -85.69
CA ARG A 350 -38.90 91.52 -86.27
C ARG A 350 -38.48 91.42 -87.73
N ALA A 351 -37.89 90.31 -88.16
CA ALA A 351 -37.55 90.04 -89.56
C ALA A 351 -38.80 89.77 -90.42
N ASP A 352 -39.83 89.12 -89.87
CA ASP A 352 -41.14 88.97 -90.53
C ASP A 352 -41.83 90.33 -90.80
N GLY A 353 -41.51 91.37 -90.02
CA GLY A 353 -41.93 92.75 -90.28
C GLY A 353 -41.39 93.32 -91.60
N PHE A 354 -40.32 92.76 -92.18
CA PHE A 354 -39.85 93.13 -93.52
C PHE A 354 -40.69 92.53 -94.66
N SER A 355 -41.59 91.58 -94.37
CA SER A 355 -42.56 91.04 -95.35
C SER A 355 -43.55 92.10 -95.85
N GLU A 356 -43.89 93.10 -95.02
CA GLU A 356 -44.76 94.21 -95.42
C GLU A 356 -44.05 95.23 -96.33
N ALA A 357 -42.71 95.32 -96.27
CA ALA A 357 -41.91 96.15 -97.17
C ALA A 357 -41.78 95.51 -98.57
N VAL A 358 -41.71 94.16 -98.64
CA VAL A 358 -41.70 93.40 -99.89
C VAL A 358 -43.07 93.48 -100.60
N LYS A 359 -44.19 93.37 -99.86
CA LYS A 359 -45.54 93.52 -100.45
C LYS A 359 -45.81 94.92 -101.03
N ARG A 360 -45.24 95.98 -100.46
CA ARG A 360 -45.31 97.34 -101.04
C ARG A 360 -44.45 97.51 -102.29
N SER A 361 -43.41 96.70 -102.45
CA SER A 361 -42.59 96.66 -103.67
C SER A 361 -43.32 95.96 -104.80
N ASP A 362 -44.01 94.85 -104.52
CA ASP A 362 -44.78 94.09 -105.52
C ASP A 362 -46.01 94.88 -106.02
N GLU A 363 -46.66 95.68 -105.17
CA GLU A 363 -47.79 96.55 -105.53
C GLU A 363 -47.39 97.71 -106.47
N LEU A 364 -46.15 98.22 -106.34
CA LEU A 364 -45.61 99.26 -107.22
C LEU A 364 -45.18 98.70 -108.59
N GLN A 365 -44.75 97.44 -108.63
CA GLN A 365 -44.39 96.76 -109.88
C GLN A 365 -45.63 96.47 -110.74
N LEU A 366 -46.76 96.12 -110.12
CA LEU A 366 -48.04 95.89 -110.82
C LEU A 366 -48.63 97.17 -111.46
N GLN A 367 -48.40 98.34 -110.85
CA GLN A 367 -48.79 99.64 -111.41
C GLN A 367 -47.93 100.06 -112.61
N LEU A 368 -46.70 99.53 -112.71
CA LEU A 368 -45.81 99.75 -113.84
C LEU A 368 -46.25 98.93 -115.06
N ASP A 369 -46.59 97.66 -114.85
CA ASP A 369 -47.02 96.73 -115.91
C ASP A 369 -48.34 97.17 -116.57
N GLN A 370 -49.27 97.78 -115.82
CA GLN A 370 -50.52 98.34 -116.36
C GLN A 370 -50.31 99.63 -117.18
N ALA A 371 -49.22 100.36 -116.96
CA ALA A 371 -48.87 101.55 -117.74
C ALA A 371 -48.10 101.21 -119.04
N GLU A 372 -47.35 100.10 -119.05
CA GLU A 372 -46.65 99.60 -120.25
C GLU A 372 -47.61 98.98 -121.28
N GLU A 373 -48.71 98.37 -120.84
CA GLU A 373 -49.71 97.76 -121.73
C GLU A 373 -50.51 98.80 -122.54
N GLN A 374 -50.76 100.00 -121.98
CA GLN A 374 -51.45 101.10 -122.69
C GLN A 374 -50.56 101.86 -123.70
N LEU A 375 -49.23 101.69 -123.64
CA LEU A 375 -48.29 102.31 -124.58
C LEU A 375 -48.02 101.43 -125.81
N ASN A 376 -48.14 100.11 -125.66
CA ASN A 376 -47.81 99.11 -126.68
C ASN A 376 -48.90 98.89 -127.75
N GLU A 377 -50.11 99.43 -127.59
CA GLU A 377 -51.16 99.42 -128.65
C GLU A 377 -50.92 100.48 -129.75
N THR A 378 -50.04 101.46 -129.53
CA THR A 378 -49.77 102.57 -130.47
C THR A 378 -48.55 102.40 -131.37
N ILE A 379 -47.85 101.27 -131.28
CA ILE A 379 -46.71 100.92 -132.15
C ILE A 379 -46.96 99.56 -132.80
N ALA A 380 -48.12 99.41 -133.43
CA ALA A 380 -48.29 98.45 -134.50
C ALA A 380 -47.49 98.92 -135.73
N LEU A 381 -47.00 97.97 -136.53
CA LEU A 381 -46.55 98.17 -137.92
C LEU A 381 -45.18 98.84 -138.11
N LYS A 382 -44.11 98.14 -137.71
CA LYS A 382 -42.83 98.25 -138.43
C LYS A 382 -41.96 97.00 -138.27
N ASP A 383 -41.91 96.23 -139.36
CA ASP A 383 -40.79 95.38 -139.79
C ASP A 383 -40.42 94.20 -138.86
N ASN A 384 -40.94 92.99 -139.08
CA ASN A 384 -40.52 92.08 -140.15
C ASN A 384 -38.99 92.11 -140.41
N LEU A 385 -38.26 91.17 -139.80
CA LEU A 385 -37.14 90.39 -140.36
C LEU A 385 -36.58 89.51 -139.22
N LYS A 386 -36.88 88.21 -139.27
CA LYS A 386 -35.92 87.12 -139.56
C LYS A 386 -34.98 86.80 -138.39
N ASP A 387 -35.25 85.72 -137.68
CA ASP A 387 -34.90 84.34 -138.02
C ASP A 387 -33.43 84.00 -137.72
N GLU A 388 -33.28 82.89 -136.99
CA GLU A 388 -32.11 82.00 -136.90
C GLU A 388 -30.89 82.43 -136.08
N LEU A 389 -30.76 81.84 -134.88
CA LEU A 389 -29.77 80.79 -134.58
C LEU A 389 -30.09 80.25 -133.17
N ALA A 390 -30.68 79.07 -133.02
CA ALA A 390 -30.00 77.78 -133.12
C ALA A 390 -28.72 77.68 -132.26
N ILE A 391 -28.89 76.97 -131.13
CA ILE A 391 -27.92 76.00 -130.57
C ILE A 391 -26.61 76.56 -129.98
N ALA A 392 -26.50 76.44 -128.65
CA ALA A 392 -25.30 76.05 -127.91
C ALA A 392 -25.82 75.52 -126.55
N VAL A 393 -25.96 74.23 -126.27
CA VAL A 393 -24.95 73.15 -126.21
C VAL A 393 -23.66 73.64 -125.54
N GLU A 394 -23.32 72.91 -124.46
CA GLU A 394 -22.04 72.89 -123.75
C GLU A 394 -21.71 74.05 -122.79
N LYS A 395 -22.11 73.86 -121.52
CA LYS A 395 -21.18 73.76 -120.37
C LYS A 395 -21.98 73.72 -119.07
N GLN A 396 -21.70 72.94 -118.04
CA GLN A 396 -20.95 71.71 -117.82
C GLN A 396 -21.19 71.38 -116.34
N GLU A 397 -21.46 70.12 -116.06
CA GLU A 397 -21.15 69.35 -114.84
C GLU A 397 -20.81 70.13 -113.55
N ALA A 398 -21.67 70.01 -112.53
CA ALA A 398 -21.36 69.30 -111.29
C ALA A 398 -22.45 69.52 -110.21
N LEU A 399 -22.94 68.40 -109.65
CA LEU A 399 -23.44 68.22 -108.27
C LEU A 399 -24.78 68.92 -107.92
N HIS A 400 -25.75 68.37 -107.19
CA HIS A 400 -25.81 67.21 -106.28
C HIS A 400 -27.28 66.94 -105.87
N LYS A 401 -27.62 65.69 -105.48
CA LYS A 401 -28.83 65.20 -104.73
C LYS A 401 -30.13 65.04 -105.55
N SER A 402 -31.00 64.03 -105.38
CA SER A 402 -31.27 62.97 -104.39
C SER A 402 -32.32 62.02 -105.03
N LEU A 403 -32.30 60.69 -104.88
CA LEU A 403 -33.06 59.81 -103.94
C LEU A 403 -32.78 58.37 -104.45
N GLU A 404 -32.21 57.37 -103.77
CA GLU A 404 -32.40 56.80 -102.41
C GLU A 404 -33.80 56.22 -102.16
N ASP A 405 -33.86 54.87 -102.25
CA ASP A 405 -34.82 53.86 -101.73
C ASP A 405 -34.93 52.70 -102.76
N ALA A 406 -34.77 51.40 -102.48
CA ALA A 406 -34.79 50.63 -101.23
C ALA A 406 -33.97 49.32 -101.37
N GLU A 407 -33.25 48.96 -100.31
CA GLU A 407 -32.61 47.67 -100.07
C GLU A 407 -33.54 46.76 -99.27
N ASP A 408 -33.70 45.50 -99.68
CA ASP A 408 -34.26 44.46 -98.82
C ASP A 408 -33.72 43.06 -99.18
N LEU A 409 -33.44 42.30 -98.10
CA LEU A 409 -33.17 40.85 -98.00
C LEU A 409 -31.73 40.34 -98.22
N GLY A 410 -30.97 40.32 -97.12
CA GLY A 410 -29.70 39.56 -97.04
C GLY A 410 -29.02 39.42 -95.68
N GLN A 411 -29.67 39.68 -94.53
CA GLN A 411 -29.00 39.65 -93.21
C GLN A 411 -29.83 38.99 -92.10
N ALA A 412 -30.11 37.68 -92.22
CA ALA A 412 -30.75 36.90 -91.14
C ALA A 412 -30.08 35.55 -90.83
N SER A 413 -28.95 35.19 -91.46
CA SER A 413 -28.24 33.94 -91.18
C SER A 413 -26.97 34.10 -90.33
N ALA A 414 -26.36 35.30 -90.32
CA ALA A 414 -25.13 35.54 -89.55
C ALA A 414 -25.38 35.67 -88.03
N ALA A 415 -26.49 36.26 -87.62
CA ALA A 415 -26.83 36.45 -86.19
C ALA A 415 -27.19 35.12 -85.50
N LYS A 416 -27.92 34.22 -86.17
CA LYS A 416 -28.28 32.91 -85.61
C LYS A 416 -27.10 31.93 -85.51
N GLN A 417 -26.08 32.12 -86.34
CA GLN A 417 -24.88 31.29 -86.34
C GLN A 417 -23.90 31.74 -85.24
N ALA A 418 -23.91 33.03 -84.89
CA ALA A 418 -23.18 33.56 -83.74
C ALA A 418 -23.81 33.11 -82.40
N GLU A 419 -25.14 33.17 -82.25
CA GLU A 419 -25.83 32.70 -81.03
C GLU A 419 -25.67 31.18 -80.78
N LEU A 420 -25.60 30.38 -81.85
CA LEU A 420 -25.35 28.93 -81.73
C LEU A 420 -23.91 28.61 -81.31
N GLN A 421 -22.94 29.37 -81.82
CA GLN A 421 -21.53 29.26 -81.43
C GLN A 421 -21.33 29.65 -79.96
N GLU A 422 -21.98 30.73 -79.51
CA GLU A 422 -21.90 31.23 -78.14
C GLU A 422 -22.52 30.25 -77.13
N MET A 423 -23.61 29.56 -77.51
CA MET A 423 -24.20 28.47 -76.71
C MET A 423 -23.34 27.21 -76.68
N GLU A 424 -22.63 26.88 -77.76
CA GLU A 424 -21.67 25.77 -77.79
C GLU A 424 -20.46 26.04 -76.90
N ASP A 425 -19.93 27.27 -76.91
CA ASP A 425 -18.83 27.71 -76.04
C ASP A 425 -19.25 27.70 -74.56
N LEU A 426 -20.46 28.18 -74.24
CA LEU A 426 -21.04 28.08 -72.89
C LEU A 426 -21.22 26.64 -72.41
N HIS A 427 -21.60 25.72 -73.30
CA HIS A 427 -21.71 24.29 -72.96
C HIS A 427 -20.34 23.64 -72.75
N ALA A 428 -19.30 24.09 -73.47
CA ALA A 428 -17.93 23.63 -73.26
C ALA A 428 -17.37 24.13 -71.92
N ASP A 429 -17.62 25.39 -71.56
CA ASP A 429 -17.20 25.97 -70.28
C ASP A 429 -17.90 25.29 -69.10
N LEU A 430 -19.21 25.05 -69.19
CA LEU A 430 -19.95 24.26 -68.19
C LEU A 430 -19.45 22.81 -68.09
N GLY A 431 -18.94 22.24 -69.18
CA GLY A 431 -18.32 20.91 -69.19
C GLY A 431 -17.02 20.88 -68.38
N LEU A 432 -16.17 21.90 -68.55
CA LEU A 432 -14.93 22.05 -67.80
C LEU A 432 -15.18 22.31 -66.31
N GLU A 433 -16.16 23.15 -65.99
CA GLU A 433 -16.53 23.44 -64.61
C GLU A 433 -17.10 22.20 -63.88
N ASN A 434 -17.89 21.37 -64.58
CA ASN A 434 -18.38 20.11 -64.02
C ASN A 434 -17.27 19.08 -63.78
N GLU A 435 -16.24 19.01 -64.63
CA GLU A 435 -15.09 18.14 -64.38
C GLU A 435 -14.23 18.66 -63.21
N SER A 436 -14.03 19.98 -63.12
CA SER A 436 -13.36 20.61 -61.97
C SER A 436 -14.09 20.30 -60.66
N LEU A 437 -15.42 20.43 -60.63
CA LEU A 437 -16.22 20.12 -59.44
C LEU A 437 -16.19 18.63 -59.07
N LYS A 438 -16.09 17.72 -60.05
CA LYS A 438 -15.92 16.28 -59.78
C LYS A 438 -14.57 15.98 -59.15
N GLU A 439 -13.50 16.60 -59.64
CA GLU A 439 -12.16 16.46 -59.05
C GLU A 439 -12.14 17.00 -57.62
N GLU A 440 -12.74 18.17 -57.37
CA GLU A 440 -12.88 18.73 -56.03
C GLU A 440 -13.69 17.83 -55.09
N LEU A 441 -14.78 17.24 -55.57
CA LEU A 441 -15.59 16.30 -54.80
C LEU A 441 -14.80 15.02 -54.48
N SER A 442 -14.03 14.50 -55.43
CA SER A 442 -13.14 13.34 -55.21
C SER A 442 -12.08 13.64 -54.15
N LEU A 443 -11.45 14.80 -54.23
CA LEU A 443 -10.45 15.26 -53.25
C LEU A 443 -11.07 15.46 -51.86
N ALA A 444 -12.31 15.99 -51.80
CA ALA A 444 -13.04 16.17 -50.55
C ALA A 444 -13.39 14.82 -49.88
N LEU A 445 -13.77 13.81 -50.67
CA LEU A 445 -14.04 12.45 -50.17
C LEU A 445 -12.77 11.77 -49.64
N GLU A 446 -11.64 11.89 -50.34
CA GLU A 446 -10.35 11.35 -49.85
C GLU A 446 -9.93 12.03 -48.53
N LYS A 447 -10.10 13.36 -48.43
CA LYS A 447 -9.85 14.10 -47.18
C LYS A 447 -10.77 13.64 -46.06
N HIS A 448 -12.05 13.41 -46.35
CA HIS A 448 -13.01 12.93 -45.37
C HIS A 448 -12.64 11.53 -44.85
N ASP A 449 -12.21 10.61 -45.72
CA ASP A 449 -11.78 9.27 -45.31
C ASP A 449 -10.47 9.30 -44.51
N ALA A 450 -9.52 10.17 -44.88
CA ALA A 450 -8.31 10.39 -44.10
C ALA A 450 -8.61 10.95 -42.70
N LEU A 451 -9.54 11.91 -42.59
CA LEU A 451 -9.99 12.45 -41.31
C LEU A 451 -10.71 11.40 -40.46
N LYS A 452 -11.54 10.55 -41.07
CA LYS A 452 -12.22 9.45 -40.37
C LYS A 452 -11.23 8.45 -39.82
N LYS A 453 -10.18 8.10 -40.57
CA LYS A 453 -9.11 7.22 -40.12
C LYS A 453 -8.32 7.84 -38.95
N SER A 454 -7.95 9.12 -39.07
CA SER A 454 -7.28 9.86 -37.99
C SER A 454 -8.11 9.95 -36.72
N LEU A 455 -9.44 10.12 -36.85
CA LEU A 455 -10.36 10.12 -35.71
C LEU A 455 -10.43 8.74 -35.02
N GLU A 456 -10.41 7.66 -35.78
CA GLU A 456 -10.43 6.30 -35.23
C GLU A 456 -9.11 5.96 -34.52
N GLU A 457 -7.97 6.41 -35.06
CA GLU A 457 -6.65 6.32 -34.42
C GLU A 457 -6.58 7.17 -33.14
N ALA A 458 -7.15 8.37 -33.14
CA ALA A 458 -7.24 9.19 -31.94
C ALA A 458 -8.11 8.55 -30.83
N LYS A 459 -9.19 7.85 -31.22
CA LYS A 459 -10.04 7.10 -30.28
C LYS A 459 -9.30 5.91 -29.67
N SER A 460 -8.60 5.12 -30.48
CA SER A 460 -7.82 3.97 -29.98
C SER A 460 -6.70 4.43 -29.05
N LEU A 461 -6.04 5.55 -29.36
CA LEU A 461 -4.99 6.13 -28.53
C LEU A 461 -5.53 6.69 -27.21
N ASN A 462 -6.74 7.29 -27.21
CA ASN A 462 -7.41 7.69 -25.97
C ASN A 462 -7.86 6.50 -25.12
N GLN A 463 -8.29 5.39 -25.72
CA GLN A 463 -8.61 4.16 -24.98
C GLN A 463 -7.36 3.53 -24.37
N ALA A 464 -6.22 3.52 -25.10
CA ALA A 464 -4.95 3.04 -24.57
C ALA A 464 -4.46 3.91 -23.38
N LYS A 465 -4.58 5.24 -23.50
CA LYS A 465 -4.27 6.16 -22.40
C LYS A 465 -5.18 5.93 -21.18
N ALA A 466 -6.47 5.66 -21.39
CA ALA A 466 -7.38 5.36 -20.29
C ALA A 466 -6.96 4.09 -19.53
N ALA A 467 -6.52 3.04 -20.24
CA ALA A 467 -6.00 1.82 -19.62
C ALA A 467 -4.69 2.08 -18.85
N GLU A 468 -3.76 2.89 -19.39
CA GLU A 468 -2.54 3.28 -18.68
C GLU A 468 -2.84 4.08 -17.40
N TYR A 469 -3.88 4.92 -17.39
CA TYR A 469 -4.32 5.63 -16.19
C TYR A 469 -4.86 4.69 -15.12
N ASP A 470 -5.62 3.65 -15.50
CA ASP A 470 -6.13 2.65 -14.56
C ASP A 470 -4.98 1.81 -13.95
N ASP A 471 -4.00 1.40 -14.76
CA ASP A 471 -2.81 0.68 -14.29
C ASP A 471 -1.94 1.53 -13.36
N LEU A 472 -1.79 2.83 -13.67
CA LEU A 472 -1.04 3.77 -12.83
C LEU A 472 -1.75 4.01 -11.50
N GLN A 473 -3.09 4.08 -11.49
CA GLN A 473 -3.87 4.19 -10.26
C GLN A 473 -3.71 2.93 -9.39
N GLU A 474 -3.73 1.73 -9.98
CA GLU A 474 -3.50 0.48 -9.24
C GLU A 474 -2.08 0.43 -8.65
N ALA A 475 -1.08 0.94 -9.38
CA ALA A 475 0.29 1.05 -8.89
C ALA A 475 0.43 2.07 -7.73
N GLU A 476 -0.26 3.22 -7.81
CA GLU A 476 -0.31 4.20 -6.74
C GLU A 476 -0.97 3.65 -5.47
N GLU A 477 -2.05 2.88 -5.61
CA GLU A 477 -2.72 2.20 -4.48
C GLU A 477 -1.79 1.19 -3.79
N ARG A 478 -1.08 0.35 -4.57
CA ARG A 478 -0.07 -0.58 -4.02
C ARG A 478 1.08 0.16 -3.34
N HIS A 479 1.54 1.28 -3.89
CA HIS A 479 2.59 2.09 -3.27
C HIS A 479 2.12 2.71 -1.96
N ALA A 480 0.87 3.20 -1.89
CA ALA A 480 0.29 3.75 -0.67
C ALA A 480 0.17 2.69 0.44
N GLU A 481 -0.17 1.44 0.10
CA GLU A 481 -0.17 0.33 1.05
C GLU A 481 1.24 0.01 1.58
N LEU A 482 2.24 0.00 0.70
CA LEU A 482 3.64 -0.20 1.11
C LEU A 482 4.16 0.93 2.00
N VAL A 483 3.75 2.18 1.77
CA VAL A 483 4.10 3.31 2.64
C VAL A 483 3.52 3.12 4.03
N LYS A 484 2.23 2.76 4.15
CA LYS A 484 1.59 2.46 5.44
C LYS A 484 2.28 1.31 6.19
N MET A 485 2.67 0.25 5.47
CA MET A 485 3.40 -0.86 6.06
C MET A 485 4.78 -0.43 6.58
N ASN A 486 5.49 0.42 5.83
CA ASN A 486 6.79 0.95 6.28
C ASN A 486 6.66 1.87 7.49
N GLU A 487 5.59 2.66 7.59
CA GLU A 487 5.30 3.47 8.77
C GLU A 487 5.04 2.60 10.00
N SER A 488 4.19 1.57 9.88
CA SER A 488 3.96 0.60 10.96
C SER A 488 5.25 -0.07 11.43
N LEU A 489 6.11 -0.48 10.49
CA LEU A 489 7.41 -1.08 10.82
C LEU A 489 8.37 -0.12 11.52
N ARG A 490 8.32 1.18 11.17
CA ARG A 490 9.11 2.22 11.87
C ARG A 490 8.61 2.42 13.29
N GLU A 491 7.30 2.44 13.51
CA GLU A 491 6.71 2.55 14.84
C GLU A 491 7.10 1.35 15.72
N GLU A 492 7.04 0.13 15.18
CA GLU A 492 7.49 -1.08 15.89
C GLU A 492 8.98 -1.01 16.25
N LEU A 493 9.81 -0.54 15.32
CA LEU A 493 11.25 -0.40 15.55
C LEU A 493 11.57 0.65 16.63
N ASP A 494 10.81 1.74 16.68
CA ASP A 494 10.95 2.75 17.74
C ASP A 494 10.44 2.25 19.10
N GLN A 495 9.37 1.45 19.11
CA GLN A 495 8.91 0.77 20.32
C GLN A 495 9.99 -0.19 20.85
N GLU A 496 10.59 -0.99 19.97
CA GLU A 496 11.66 -1.94 20.33
C GLU A 496 12.90 -1.21 20.86
N ARG A 497 13.30 -0.10 20.23
CA ARG A 497 14.38 0.76 20.75
C ARG A 497 14.07 1.31 22.14
N SER A 498 12.82 1.73 22.37
CA SER A 498 12.39 2.22 23.68
C SER A 498 12.43 1.13 24.75
N PHE A 499 12.05 -0.10 24.38
CA PHE A 499 12.08 -1.25 25.27
C PHE A 499 13.52 -1.66 25.61
N ARG A 500 14.39 -1.73 24.60
CA ARG A 500 15.81 -2.04 24.77
C ARG A 500 16.51 -1.03 25.68
N LYS A 501 16.22 0.27 25.53
CA LYS A 501 16.76 1.31 26.40
C LYS A 501 16.30 1.16 27.85
N ARG A 502 15.05 0.72 28.09
CA ARG A 502 14.56 0.45 29.45
C ARG A 502 15.26 -0.76 30.07
N LEU A 503 15.49 -1.81 29.28
CA LEU A 503 16.22 -3.00 29.74
C LEU A 503 17.68 -2.67 30.06
N GLU A 504 18.35 -1.88 29.21
CA GLU A 504 19.72 -1.43 29.45
C GLU A 504 19.83 -0.57 30.72
N ASN A 505 18.88 0.34 30.94
CA ASN A 505 18.81 1.11 32.18
C ASN A 505 18.61 0.20 33.40
N ARG A 506 17.69 -0.77 33.34
CA ARG A 506 17.49 -1.75 34.43
C ARG A 506 18.73 -2.58 34.69
N ALA A 507 19.39 -3.06 33.64
CA ALA A 507 20.65 -3.80 33.78
C ALA A 507 21.72 -2.95 34.48
N SER A 508 21.84 -1.66 34.12
CA SER A 508 22.77 -0.76 34.80
C SER A 508 22.41 -0.47 36.26
N GLU A 509 21.11 -0.42 36.58
CA GLU A 509 20.61 -0.28 37.96
C GLU A 509 20.91 -1.53 38.78
N ASP A 510 20.74 -2.71 38.19
CA ASP A 510 21.07 -3.99 38.81
C ASP A 510 22.59 -4.15 39.01
N ASP A 511 23.43 -3.79 38.03
CA ASP A 511 24.89 -3.79 38.15
C ASP A 511 25.37 -2.84 39.26
N ARG A 512 24.75 -1.67 39.38
CA ARG A 512 25.01 -0.74 40.47
C ARG A 512 24.62 -1.35 41.81
N ARG A 513 23.45 -1.99 41.90
CA ARG A 513 22.99 -2.65 43.12
C ARG A 513 23.90 -3.81 43.52
N ILE A 514 24.38 -4.58 42.56
CA ILE A 514 25.37 -5.65 42.78
C ILE A 514 26.66 -5.04 43.33
N SER A 515 27.17 -3.97 42.72
CA SER A 515 28.38 -3.28 43.20
C SER A 515 28.22 -2.75 44.63
N GLU A 516 27.06 -2.17 44.97
CA GLU A 516 26.75 -1.69 46.32
C GLU A 516 26.69 -2.85 47.34
N LEU A 517 26.14 -4.01 46.94
CA LEU A 517 26.11 -5.22 47.76
C LEU A 517 27.50 -5.82 47.95
N GLU A 518 28.32 -5.89 46.91
CA GLU A 518 29.71 -6.36 46.98
C GLU A 518 30.55 -5.47 47.89
N GLN A 519 30.40 -4.14 47.79
CA GLN A 519 31.07 -3.20 48.69
C GLN A 519 30.62 -3.37 50.14
N SER A 520 29.32 -3.57 50.37
CA SER A 520 28.79 -3.84 51.71
C SER A 520 29.32 -5.15 52.28
N LEU A 521 29.49 -6.17 51.44
CA LEU A 521 30.02 -7.47 51.83
C LEU A 521 31.52 -7.38 52.17
N GLN A 522 32.31 -6.66 51.37
CA GLN A 522 33.71 -6.37 51.69
C GLN A 522 33.87 -5.58 53.00
N GLN A 523 32.99 -4.62 53.27
CA GLN A 523 32.99 -3.89 54.54
C GLN A 523 32.65 -4.80 55.72
N ALA A 524 31.68 -5.71 55.56
CA ALA A 524 31.34 -6.69 56.58
C ALA A 524 32.49 -7.69 56.82
N GLU A 525 33.16 -8.17 55.77
CA GLU A 525 34.33 -9.03 55.88
C GLU A 525 35.50 -8.32 56.57
N ALA A 526 35.76 -7.05 56.25
CA ALA A 526 36.78 -6.24 56.92
C ALA A 526 36.47 -6.01 58.41
N ALA A 527 35.20 -5.74 58.75
CA ALA A 527 34.77 -5.59 60.14
C ALA A 527 34.90 -6.90 60.95
N ILE A 528 34.64 -8.05 60.31
CA ILE A 528 34.84 -9.37 60.91
C ILE A 528 36.34 -9.64 61.15
N GLU A 529 37.21 -9.26 60.21
CA GLU A 529 38.65 -9.43 60.35
C GLU A 529 39.26 -8.49 61.43
N GLU A 530 38.74 -7.26 61.56
CA GLU A 530 39.09 -6.36 62.67
C GLU A 530 38.64 -6.93 64.03
N LEU A 531 37.42 -7.47 64.13
CA LEU A 531 36.94 -8.15 65.35
C LEU A 531 37.78 -9.38 65.73
N ARG A 532 38.35 -10.07 64.74
CA ARG A 532 39.27 -11.21 64.93
C ARG A 532 40.62 -10.81 65.53
N SER A 533 40.98 -9.53 65.44
CA SER A 533 42.26 -8.97 65.90
C SER A 533 42.21 -8.36 67.31
N ILE A 534 41.04 -8.34 67.96
CA ILE A 534 40.88 -7.81 69.33
C ILE A 534 41.25 -8.91 70.36
N PRO A 535 42.25 -8.69 71.23
CA PRO A 535 42.62 -9.67 72.25
C PRO A 535 41.53 -9.76 73.34
N GLU A 536 41.32 -11.00 73.80
CA GLU A 536 40.29 -11.41 74.75
C GLU A 536 40.07 -10.45 75.92
N GLY A 537 38.86 -9.91 75.98
CA GLY A 537 38.28 -9.30 77.18
C GLY A 537 37.78 -7.88 76.94
N VAL A 538 36.45 -7.73 76.80
CA VAL A 538 35.59 -6.67 77.39
C VAL A 538 34.15 -6.80 76.84
N GLU A 539 33.21 -7.09 77.76
CA GLU A 539 31.81 -6.61 77.92
C GLU A 539 30.70 -6.79 76.82
N PRO A 540 29.40 -6.79 77.22
CA PRO A 540 28.28 -7.41 76.51
C PRO A 540 27.54 -6.50 75.51
N GLU A 541 28.04 -5.30 75.20
CA GLU A 541 27.36 -4.36 74.29
C GLU A 541 27.40 -4.82 72.81
N ALA A 542 28.46 -5.51 72.39
CA ALA A 542 28.61 -6.04 71.02
C ALA A 542 27.57 -7.12 70.67
N SER A 543 27.09 -7.89 71.65
CA SER A 543 26.09 -8.93 71.43
C SER A 543 24.72 -8.35 71.05
N THR A 544 24.38 -7.15 71.54
CA THR A 544 23.09 -6.52 71.24
C THR A 544 23.07 -5.86 69.86
N ALA A 545 24.21 -5.32 69.41
CA ALA A 545 24.37 -4.78 68.06
C ALA A 545 24.33 -5.90 67.01
N LEU A 546 25.01 -7.02 67.27
CA LEU A 546 24.99 -8.20 66.39
C LEU A 546 23.59 -8.81 66.27
N ASP A 547 22.83 -8.88 67.38
CA ASP A 547 21.44 -9.33 67.37
C ASP A 547 20.50 -8.39 66.61
N GLN A 548 20.76 -7.08 66.65
CA GLN A 548 20.00 -6.10 65.86
C GLN A 548 20.34 -6.19 64.36
N GLU A 549 21.61 -6.41 64.01
CA GLU A 549 22.03 -6.65 62.63
C GLU A 549 21.48 -7.97 62.08
N MET A 550 21.49 -9.04 62.87
CA MET A 550 20.87 -10.32 62.48
C MET A 550 19.37 -10.18 62.24
N LYS A 551 18.66 -9.40 63.07
CA LYS A 551 17.23 -9.09 62.84
C LYS A 551 17.02 -8.24 61.59
N ALA A 552 17.89 -7.26 61.33
CA ALA A 552 17.82 -6.44 60.12
C ALA A 552 18.13 -7.25 58.85
N LEU A 553 19.10 -8.17 58.91
CA LEU A 553 19.43 -9.12 57.85
C LEU A 553 18.29 -10.10 57.59
N THR A 554 17.67 -10.64 58.64
CA THR A 554 16.50 -11.52 58.51
C THR A 554 15.34 -10.78 57.84
N LEU A 555 15.07 -9.54 58.23
CA LEU A 555 14.04 -8.71 57.60
C LEU A 555 14.35 -8.42 56.13
N ARG A 556 15.60 -8.11 55.78
CA ARG A 556 16.03 -7.91 54.39
C ARG A 556 15.92 -9.20 53.57
N PHE A 557 16.27 -10.34 54.16
CA PHE A 557 16.14 -11.63 53.51
C PHE A 557 14.68 -11.97 53.21
N ASP A 558 13.75 -11.69 54.14
CA ASP A 558 12.32 -11.88 53.91
C ASP A 558 11.78 -10.92 52.84
N GLN A 559 12.23 -9.65 52.83
CA GLN A 559 11.89 -8.69 51.78
C GLN A 559 12.40 -9.16 50.41
N GLU A 560 13.66 -9.60 50.32
CA GLU A 560 14.28 -10.15 49.11
C GLU A 560 13.51 -11.40 48.63
N LYS A 561 13.11 -12.28 49.55
CA LYS A 561 12.31 -13.47 49.25
C LYS A 561 10.95 -13.11 48.68
N THR A 562 10.27 -12.10 49.25
CA THR A 562 8.99 -11.61 48.71
C THR A 562 9.15 -10.94 47.34
N ALA A 563 10.23 -10.19 47.12
CA ALA A 563 10.53 -9.57 45.83
C ALA A 563 10.83 -10.64 44.76
N ARG A 564 11.60 -11.69 45.09
CA ARG A 564 11.84 -12.82 44.17
C ARG A 564 10.55 -13.59 43.85
N GLN A 565 9.65 -13.71 44.82
CA GLN A 565 8.35 -14.33 44.59
C GLN A 565 7.48 -13.47 43.66
N ALA A 566 7.49 -12.14 43.83
CA ALA A 566 6.81 -11.22 42.92
C ALA A 566 7.38 -11.29 41.50
N LEU A 567 8.71 -11.29 41.37
CA LEU A 567 9.39 -11.44 40.08
C LEU A 567 9.07 -12.80 39.42
N GLY A 568 9.00 -13.88 40.22
CA GLY A 568 8.59 -15.20 39.74
C GLY A 568 7.15 -15.23 39.20
N ASN A 569 6.24 -14.47 39.82
CA ASN A 569 4.88 -14.31 39.32
C ASN A 569 4.83 -13.50 38.02
N GLU A 570 5.57 -12.38 37.93
CA GLU A 570 5.68 -11.58 36.70
C GLU A 570 6.27 -12.39 35.55
N LEU A 571 7.28 -13.21 35.82
CA LEU A 571 7.91 -14.09 34.84
C LEU A 571 6.92 -15.19 34.37
N GLN A 572 6.08 -15.69 35.28
CA GLN A 572 4.99 -16.61 34.92
C GLN A 572 3.91 -15.93 34.06
N GLU A 573 3.58 -14.66 34.33
CA GLU A 573 2.66 -13.88 33.49
C GLU A 573 3.26 -13.58 32.11
N ALA A 574 4.54 -13.21 32.03
CA ALA A 574 5.25 -13.03 30.78
C ALA A 574 5.25 -14.32 29.94
N HIS A 575 5.50 -15.48 30.55
CA HIS A 575 5.38 -16.76 29.85
C HIS A 575 3.96 -17.04 29.34
N LYS A 576 2.90 -16.72 30.11
CA LYS A 576 1.52 -16.85 29.63
C LYS A 576 1.23 -15.95 28.42
N ILE A 577 1.78 -14.74 28.41
CA ILE A 577 1.66 -13.81 27.27
C ILE A 577 2.39 -14.36 26.06
N ILE A 578 3.63 -14.86 26.23
CA ILE A 578 4.41 -15.49 25.17
C ILE A 578 3.66 -16.70 24.60
N ASP A 579 3.14 -17.60 25.44
CA ASP A 579 2.34 -18.75 25.01
C ASP A 579 1.09 -18.31 24.21
N SER A 580 0.43 -17.23 24.62
CA SER A 580 -0.72 -16.67 23.91
C SER A 580 -0.33 -16.06 22.56
N LEU A 581 0.79 -15.35 22.49
CA LEU A 581 1.32 -14.77 21.25
C LEU A 581 1.77 -15.88 20.29
N GLU A 582 2.53 -16.87 20.77
CA GLU A 582 2.92 -18.03 19.96
C GLU A 582 1.70 -18.81 19.46
N LYS A 583 0.65 -18.94 20.27
CA LYS A 583 -0.60 -19.56 19.82
C LYS A 583 -1.26 -18.74 18.70
N MET A 584 -1.31 -17.42 18.83
CA MET A 584 -1.85 -16.56 17.76
C MET A 584 -0.99 -16.60 16.49
N VAL A 585 0.34 -16.65 16.63
CA VAL A 585 1.26 -16.83 15.49
C VAL A 585 1.03 -18.18 14.83
N ARG A 586 0.96 -19.29 15.59
CA ARG A 586 0.63 -20.61 15.04
C ARG A 586 -0.74 -20.66 14.39
N GLU A 587 -1.73 -19.94 14.92
CA GLU A 587 -3.06 -19.82 14.31
C GLU A 587 -3.06 -18.94 13.05
N ALA A 588 -2.19 -17.93 12.96
CA ALA A 588 -2.01 -17.08 11.78
C ALA A 588 -1.20 -17.82 10.69
N GLU A 589 -0.17 -18.55 11.09
CA GLU A 589 0.62 -19.45 10.25
C GLU A 589 -0.22 -20.62 9.76
N ALA A 590 -1.08 -21.20 10.59
CA ALA A 590 -2.04 -22.23 10.14
C ALA A 590 -3.06 -21.65 9.14
N ARG A 591 -3.47 -20.38 9.31
CA ARG A 591 -4.31 -19.67 8.34
C ARG A 591 -3.55 -19.36 7.04
N GLY A 592 -2.25 -19.06 7.11
CA GLY A 592 -1.37 -18.85 5.95
C GLY A 592 -0.98 -20.14 5.23
N LEU A 593 -0.75 -21.24 5.96
CA LEU A 593 -0.42 -22.56 5.44
C LEU A 593 -1.64 -23.26 4.85
N ALA A 594 -2.85 -22.99 5.35
CA ALA A 594 -4.10 -23.43 4.69
C ALA A 594 -4.27 -22.82 3.28
N LEU A 595 -3.55 -21.73 2.95
CA LEU A 595 -3.49 -21.12 1.63
C LEU A 595 -2.27 -21.57 0.80
N SER A 596 -1.30 -22.28 1.39
CA SER A 596 -0.01 -22.60 0.74
C SER A 596 0.31 -24.10 0.65
N SER A 597 -0.22 -24.97 1.52
CA SER A 597 0.00 -26.43 1.43
C SER A 597 -1.13 -27.14 0.68
N GLY A 598 -1.26 -26.85 -0.61
CA GLY A 598 -2.05 -27.60 -1.57
C GLY A 598 -1.15 -28.32 -2.57
N GLY A 599 -0.29 -29.22 -2.09
CA GLY A 599 0.73 -29.86 -2.93
C GLY A 599 1.14 -31.23 -2.44
N ALA A 600 0.21 -32.19 -2.41
CA ALA A 600 0.42 -33.64 -2.62
C ALA A 600 -0.79 -34.46 -2.10
N SER A 601 -1.89 -34.48 -2.86
CA SER A 601 -2.80 -35.63 -2.95
C SER A 601 -3.63 -35.46 -4.23
N ALA A 602 -3.01 -35.78 -5.36
CA ALA A 602 -3.54 -35.54 -6.70
C ALA A 602 -4.74 -36.42 -7.08
N LEU A 603 -5.28 -37.23 -6.15
CA LEU A 603 -6.46 -38.06 -6.38
C LEU A 603 -7.72 -37.60 -5.62
N GLN A 604 -7.59 -36.68 -4.66
CA GLN A 604 -8.76 -36.12 -3.94
C GLN A 604 -9.12 -34.70 -4.41
N GLY A 605 -8.20 -34.03 -5.09
CA GLY A 605 -8.41 -32.70 -5.67
C GLY A 605 -9.27 -32.71 -6.93
N VAL A 606 -9.20 -33.77 -7.75
CA VAL A 606 -9.99 -33.86 -8.99
C VAL A 606 -11.48 -34.03 -8.67
N ASP A 607 -11.82 -34.89 -7.71
CA ASP A 607 -13.20 -35.11 -7.28
C ASP A 607 -13.81 -33.86 -6.63
N ARG A 608 -12.99 -33.12 -5.86
CA ARG A 608 -13.45 -31.91 -5.16
C ARG A 608 -13.53 -30.70 -6.09
N VAL A 609 -12.67 -30.64 -7.12
CA VAL A 609 -12.78 -29.64 -8.19
C VAL A 609 -13.99 -29.94 -9.07
N GLN A 610 -14.27 -31.21 -9.40
CA GLN A 610 -15.52 -31.58 -10.08
C GLN A 610 -16.76 -31.26 -9.25
N GLU A 611 -16.75 -31.52 -7.94
CA GLU A 611 -17.88 -31.17 -7.07
C GLU A 611 -18.07 -29.64 -6.99
N LEU A 612 -16.97 -28.87 -6.95
CA LEU A 612 -17.03 -27.41 -6.94
C LEU A 612 -17.44 -26.84 -8.30
N GLU A 613 -17.03 -27.45 -9.41
CA GLU A 613 -17.47 -27.08 -10.76
C GLU A 613 -18.96 -27.40 -10.97
N GLU A 614 -19.46 -28.53 -10.46
CA GLU A 614 -20.89 -28.84 -10.49
C GLU A 614 -21.70 -27.90 -9.61
N ARG A 615 -21.19 -27.53 -8.42
CA ARG A 615 -21.81 -26.51 -7.57
C ARG A 615 -21.79 -25.12 -8.19
N LEU A 616 -20.70 -24.73 -8.84
CA LEU A 616 -20.62 -23.47 -9.58
C LEU A 616 -21.62 -23.46 -10.74
N ARG A 617 -21.73 -24.55 -11.50
CA ARG A 617 -22.73 -24.68 -12.57
C ARG A 617 -24.16 -24.59 -12.02
N SER A 618 -24.42 -25.24 -10.89
CA SER A 618 -25.72 -25.16 -10.22
C SER A 618 -26.04 -23.75 -9.71
N LEU A 619 -25.06 -23.04 -9.16
CA LEU A 619 -25.22 -21.65 -8.72
C LEU A 619 -25.39 -20.68 -9.90
N GLU A 620 -24.68 -20.91 -11.01
CA GLU A 620 -24.87 -20.15 -12.24
C GLU A 620 -26.27 -20.36 -12.83
N ASP A 621 -26.78 -21.59 -12.81
CA ASP A 621 -28.13 -21.90 -13.25
C ASP A 621 -29.19 -21.32 -12.31
N GLN A 622 -28.93 -21.30 -10.99
CA GLN A 622 -29.77 -20.60 -10.01
C GLN A 622 -29.77 -19.09 -10.24
N LEU A 623 -28.61 -18.47 -10.51
CA LEU A 623 -28.51 -17.04 -10.81
C LEU A 623 -29.21 -16.69 -12.13
N LYS A 624 -29.11 -17.54 -13.15
CA LYS A 624 -29.89 -17.41 -14.39
C LYS A 624 -31.39 -17.55 -14.13
N GLY A 625 -31.80 -18.48 -13.25
CA GLY A 625 -33.18 -18.61 -12.80
C GLY A 625 -33.68 -17.36 -12.07
N GLU A 626 -32.91 -16.83 -11.12
CA GLU A 626 -33.25 -15.62 -10.36
C GLU A 626 -33.30 -14.38 -11.24
N THR A 627 -32.44 -14.26 -12.25
CA THR A 627 -32.50 -13.15 -13.20
C THR A 627 -33.73 -13.24 -14.10
N LEU A 628 -34.16 -14.44 -14.49
CA LEU A 628 -35.44 -14.68 -15.18
C LEU A 628 -36.64 -14.34 -14.29
N ILE A 629 -36.60 -14.71 -13.00
CA ILE A 629 -37.65 -14.36 -12.03
C ILE A 629 -37.69 -12.85 -11.81
N LYS A 630 -36.53 -12.19 -11.60
CA LYS A 630 -36.44 -10.72 -11.51
C LYS A 630 -36.97 -10.02 -12.76
N LYS A 631 -36.70 -10.56 -13.95
CA LYS A 631 -37.24 -10.02 -15.21
C LYS A 631 -38.75 -10.19 -15.31
N THR A 632 -39.28 -11.29 -14.78
CA THR A 632 -40.72 -11.54 -14.71
C THR A 632 -41.40 -10.62 -13.70
N LEU A 633 -40.83 -10.47 -12.50
CA LEU A 633 -41.28 -9.54 -11.48
C LEU A 633 -41.18 -8.08 -11.94
N ALA A 634 -40.15 -7.70 -12.69
CA ALA A 634 -40.05 -6.35 -13.26
C ALA A 634 -41.15 -6.08 -14.30
N LYS A 635 -41.55 -7.09 -15.08
CA LYS A 635 -42.70 -6.97 -16.01
C LYS A 635 -44.02 -6.89 -15.25
N GLU A 636 -44.17 -7.64 -14.16
CA GLU A 636 -45.36 -7.56 -13.30
C GLU A 636 -45.43 -6.20 -12.59
N LEU A 637 -44.33 -5.69 -12.05
CA LEU A 637 -44.26 -4.36 -11.45
C LEU A 637 -44.57 -3.27 -12.48
N ALA A 638 -44.03 -3.35 -13.69
CA ALA A 638 -44.39 -2.42 -14.77
C ALA A 638 -45.88 -2.52 -15.15
N SER A 639 -46.47 -3.72 -15.11
CA SER A 639 -47.91 -3.89 -15.31
C SER A 639 -48.75 -3.32 -14.17
N VAL A 640 -48.28 -3.43 -12.93
CA VAL A 640 -48.94 -2.87 -11.74
C VAL A 640 -48.82 -1.35 -11.73
N GLU A 641 -47.65 -0.79 -12.03
CA GLU A 641 -47.44 0.65 -12.18
C GLU A 641 -48.30 1.21 -13.31
N LYS A 642 -48.45 0.49 -14.43
CA LYS A 642 -49.36 0.90 -15.50
C LYS A 642 -50.82 0.90 -15.04
N LYS A 643 -51.27 -0.12 -14.31
CA LYS A 643 -52.62 -0.16 -13.73
C LYS A 643 -52.84 0.93 -12.68
N LEU A 644 -51.81 1.26 -11.91
CA LEU A 644 -51.84 2.36 -10.94
C LEU A 644 -51.97 3.70 -11.65
N ALA A 645 -51.20 3.92 -12.72
CA ALA A 645 -51.30 5.11 -13.56
C ALA A 645 -52.66 5.22 -14.28
N GLU A 646 -53.23 4.10 -14.73
CA GLU A 646 -54.61 4.05 -15.29
C GLU A 646 -55.66 4.35 -14.20
N GLN A 647 -55.46 3.91 -12.95
CA GLN A 647 -56.33 4.25 -11.82
C GLN A 647 -56.20 5.72 -11.41
N GLU A 648 -55.00 6.27 -11.40
CA GLU A 648 -54.74 7.69 -11.15
C GLU A 648 -55.29 8.57 -12.27
N ALA A 649 -55.21 8.13 -13.54
CA ALA A 649 -55.81 8.82 -14.67
C ALA A 649 -57.35 8.81 -14.62
N THR A 650 -57.96 7.67 -14.25
CA THR A 650 -59.43 7.60 -14.05
C THR A 650 -59.90 8.40 -12.82
N LEU A 651 -59.07 8.54 -11.78
CA LEU A 651 -59.31 9.45 -10.64
C LEU A 651 -59.13 10.93 -11.03
N ALA A 652 -58.19 11.24 -11.93
CA ALA A 652 -57.98 12.59 -12.45
C ALA A 652 -59.09 13.02 -13.42
N GLU A 653 -59.58 12.12 -14.28
CA GLU A 653 -60.74 12.35 -15.14
C GLU A 653 -62.04 12.50 -14.34
N ALA A 654 -62.20 11.76 -13.22
CA ALA A 654 -63.32 11.99 -12.29
C ALA A 654 -63.24 13.34 -11.54
N SER A 655 -62.07 13.98 -11.51
CA SER A 655 -61.82 15.24 -10.78
C SER A 655 -61.82 16.49 -11.67
N THR A 656 -62.00 16.36 -12.98
CA THR A 656 -61.92 17.47 -13.94
C THR A 656 -63.19 17.66 -14.77
N LEU A 657 -64.32 17.81 -14.08
CA LEU A 657 -65.52 18.45 -14.65
C LEU A 657 -65.53 19.92 -14.23
N GLY A 658 -64.78 20.76 -14.95
CA GLY A 658 -64.80 22.20 -14.69
C GLY A 658 -63.73 23.02 -15.40
N LYS A 659 -64.02 23.40 -16.66
CA LYS A 659 -63.50 24.57 -17.41
C LYS A 659 -61.99 24.57 -17.72
N GLY A 660 -61.50 24.78 -18.94
CA GLY A 660 -62.10 25.16 -20.21
C GLY A 660 -61.02 25.82 -21.11
N GLN A 661 -60.93 25.33 -22.34
CA GLN A 661 -60.57 26.01 -23.62
C GLN A 661 -59.15 26.55 -23.94
N GLY A 662 -58.67 26.10 -25.12
CA GLY A 662 -57.70 26.74 -26.04
C GLY A 662 -56.57 25.80 -26.47
N VAL A 663 -56.69 24.92 -27.51
CA VAL A 663 -56.52 25.15 -28.98
C VAL A 663 -55.10 25.67 -29.32
N ASP A 664 -54.23 25.12 -30.19
CA ASP A 664 -54.29 24.11 -31.26
C ASP A 664 -52.88 23.52 -31.57
N GLU A 665 -52.85 22.28 -32.10
CA GLU A 665 -52.07 21.70 -33.23
C GLU A 665 -50.56 22.04 -33.47
N THR A 666 -49.66 21.18 -33.97
CA THR A 666 -49.69 19.80 -34.51
C THR A 666 -48.26 19.21 -34.65
N ALA A 667 -48.20 17.86 -34.57
CA ALA A 667 -47.42 16.91 -35.36
C ALA A 667 -45.87 16.82 -35.31
N GLY A 668 -45.40 15.66 -34.79
CA GLY A 668 -44.73 14.66 -35.66
C GLY A 668 -43.22 14.39 -35.41
N PRO A 669 -42.73 13.15 -35.63
CA PRO A 669 -41.75 12.48 -34.76
C PRO A 669 -40.43 12.12 -35.47
N VAL A 670 -39.30 12.01 -34.75
CA VAL A 670 -38.22 11.03 -35.08
C VAL A 670 -37.45 10.62 -33.81
N GLU A 671 -37.07 9.36 -33.85
CA GLU A 671 -36.47 8.44 -32.90
C GLU A 671 -35.07 8.78 -32.33
N ASN A 672 -34.79 8.08 -31.23
CA ASN A 672 -33.48 7.63 -30.72
C ASN A 672 -32.50 8.67 -30.16
N GLU A 673 -32.50 8.80 -28.83
CA GLU A 673 -31.24 8.78 -28.07
C GLU A 673 -31.48 8.32 -26.63
N LYS A 674 -30.57 7.46 -26.12
CA LYS A 674 -30.58 6.94 -24.75
C LYS A 674 -30.42 8.09 -23.75
N VAL A 675 -31.53 8.52 -23.14
CA VAL A 675 -31.53 9.45 -22.01
C VAL A 675 -30.88 8.77 -20.80
N SER A 676 -29.67 9.20 -20.47
CA SER A 676 -29.06 9.02 -19.17
C SER A 676 -29.92 9.69 -18.10
N LYS A 677 -30.12 9.01 -16.97
CA LYS A 677 -30.88 9.54 -15.82
C LYS A 677 -30.31 10.90 -15.38
N PRO A 678 -31.14 11.90 -15.03
CA PRO A 678 -30.63 13.17 -14.51
C PRO A 678 -30.01 12.95 -13.13
N SER A 679 -28.74 13.28 -12.97
CA SER A 679 -28.05 13.33 -11.67
C SER A 679 -28.67 14.42 -10.80
N LYS A 680 -28.86 14.14 -9.50
CA LYS A 680 -29.31 15.15 -8.54
C LYS A 680 -28.31 16.32 -8.50
N PRO A 681 -28.78 17.58 -8.43
CA PRO A 681 -27.90 18.75 -8.41
C PRO A 681 -26.98 18.73 -7.19
N LEU A 682 -25.73 19.14 -7.38
CA LEU A 682 -24.69 19.14 -6.34
C LEU A 682 -24.92 20.28 -5.33
N PRO A 683 -24.39 20.20 -4.09
CA PRO A 683 -24.75 21.13 -3.01
C PRO A 683 -24.41 22.60 -3.28
N HIS A 684 -23.32 22.86 -4.00
CA HIS A 684 -22.94 24.22 -4.39
C HIS A 684 -23.90 24.85 -5.41
N GLU A 685 -24.69 24.05 -6.12
CA GLU A 685 -25.75 24.51 -7.03
C GLU A 685 -27.02 24.89 -6.25
N VAL A 686 -27.31 24.18 -5.16
CA VAL A 686 -28.55 24.34 -4.37
C VAL A 686 -28.36 25.28 -3.16
N ARG A 687 -27.11 25.53 -2.74
CA ARG A 687 -26.72 26.41 -1.61
C ARG A 687 -27.49 26.14 -0.31
N PRO A 688 -27.40 24.92 0.26
CA PRO A 688 -28.15 24.56 1.45
C PRO A 688 -27.76 25.39 2.67
N ALA A 689 -28.75 25.64 3.54
CA ALA A 689 -28.56 26.41 4.76
C ALA A 689 -27.62 25.68 5.76
N PRO A 690 -26.75 26.40 6.50
CA PRO A 690 -25.81 25.76 7.41
C PRO A 690 -26.51 25.01 8.56
N LYS A 691 -26.05 23.79 8.85
CA LYS A 691 -26.55 23.01 9.99
C LYS A 691 -26.35 23.71 11.33
N LYS A 692 -27.38 23.70 12.19
CA LYS A 692 -27.31 24.24 13.55
C LYS A 692 -26.27 23.47 14.36
N GLY A 693 -25.27 24.17 14.90
CA GLY A 693 -24.21 23.60 15.73
C GLY A 693 -22.88 23.30 15.02
N ALA A 694 -22.81 23.39 13.68
CA ALA A 694 -21.55 23.19 12.95
C ALA A 694 -20.51 24.28 13.29
N PHE A 695 -19.27 23.87 13.56
CA PHE A 695 -18.17 24.77 13.91
C PHE A 695 -17.65 25.56 12.70
N PHE A 696 -17.51 24.87 11.55
CA PHE A 696 -17.28 25.49 10.24
C PHE A 696 -18.53 25.41 9.38
N ARG A 697 -18.69 26.39 8.49
CA ARG A 697 -19.79 26.47 7.54
C ARG A 697 -19.23 26.79 6.16
N PRO A 698 -19.69 26.12 5.10
CA PRO A 698 -19.35 26.50 3.74
C PRO A 698 -19.75 27.96 3.47
N ASP A 699 -18.84 28.70 2.86
CA ASP A 699 -19.08 30.00 2.28
C ASP A 699 -19.23 29.80 0.77
N TRP A 700 -20.48 29.69 0.30
CA TRP A 700 -20.80 29.32 -1.08
C TRP A 700 -20.41 30.41 -2.10
N ASP A 701 -20.12 31.63 -1.63
CA ASP A 701 -19.72 32.75 -2.49
C ASP A 701 -18.20 32.81 -2.70
N LEU A 702 -17.42 32.03 -1.92
CA LEU A 702 -15.97 31.94 -2.04
C LEU A 702 -15.57 30.72 -2.88
N GLN A 703 -14.95 30.98 -4.03
CA GLN A 703 -14.34 29.94 -4.89
C GLN A 703 -12.87 29.68 -4.54
N GLY A 704 -12.28 30.52 -3.68
CA GLY A 704 -10.90 30.43 -3.22
C GLY A 704 -10.65 31.31 -1.99
N LEU A 705 -9.39 31.39 -1.56
CA LEU A 705 -8.95 32.26 -0.47
C LEU A 705 -9.15 33.74 -0.85
N PRO A 706 -9.78 34.56 0.02
CA PRO A 706 -9.95 35.99 -0.22
C PRO A 706 -8.65 36.76 0.09
N CYS A 707 -7.61 36.52 -0.70
CA CYS A 707 -6.32 37.22 -0.66
C CYS A 707 -5.73 37.34 -2.07
N ARG A 708 -5.07 38.47 -2.34
CA ARG A 708 -4.42 38.78 -3.64
C ARG A 708 -3.04 38.14 -3.80
N SER A 709 -2.45 37.73 -2.70
CA SER A 709 -1.10 37.16 -2.67
C SER A 709 -0.94 36.30 -1.44
N THR A 710 -0.13 35.25 -1.57
CA THR A 710 0.31 34.38 -0.46
C THR A 710 1.02 35.13 0.66
N GLY A 711 1.60 36.32 0.39
CA GLY A 711 2.15 37.22 1.42
C GLY A 711 1.12 37.74 2.45
N GLN A 712 -0.18 37.57 2.20
CA GLN A 712 -1.25 37.87 3.17
C GLN A 712 -1.56 36.67 4.10
N VAL A 713 -0.98 35.51 3.85
CA VAL A 713 -1.11 34.32 4.71
C VAL A 713 -0.20 34.49 5.92
N PHE A 714 -0.78 34.49 7.12
CA PHE A 714 -0.04 34.56 8.38
C PHE A 714 0.47 33.18 8.81
N LYS A 715 -0.40 32.17 8.72
CA LYS A 715 -0.10 30.76 9.02
C LYS A 715 -0.99 29.87 8.17
N ALA A 716 -0.48 28.72 7.76
CA ALA A 716 -1.28 27.71 7.09
C ALA A 716 -0.87 26.30 7.53
N TRP A 717 -1.83 25.40 7.43
CA TRP A 717 -1.65 23.96 7.61
C TRP A 717 -2.20 23.24 6.40
N GLU A 718 -1.48 22.23 5.95
CA GLU A 718 -1.87 21.36 4.85
C GLU A 718 -2.01 19.92 5.35
N THR A 719 -2.88 19.15 4.70
CA THR A 719 -2.99 17.71 4.97
C THR A 719 -1.79 16.94 4.40
N VAL A 720 -1.24 15.99 5.15
CA VAL A 720 -0.12 15.14 4.71
C VAL A 720 -0.54 14.18 3.58
N PHE A 721 -1.80 13.73 3.61
CA PHE A 721 -2.37 12.82 2.61
C PHE A 721 -3.83 13.17 2.28
N ASN A 722 -4.30 12.68 1.13
CA ASN A 722 -5.71 12.80 0.73
C ASN A 722 -6.57 11.89 1.60
N VAL A 723 -7.72 12.39 2.06
CA VAL A 723 -8.68 11.58 2.81
C VAL A 723 -9.91 11.34 1.95
N GLN A 724 -10.33 10.09 1.82
CA GLN A 724 -11.61 9.75 1.19
C GLN A 724 -12.74 10.05 2.16
N MET A 725 -13.60 11.00 1.82
CA MET A 725 -14.77 11.30 2.65
C MET A 725 -15.94 11.82 1.85
N THR A 726 -17.12 11.65 2.45
CA THR A 726 -18.38 12.18 1.94
C THR A 726 -18.64 13.51 2.60
N ILE A 727 -18.19 14.60 1.95
CA ILE A 727 -18.60 15.95 2.35
C ILE A 727 -20.08 16.10 2.02
N GLU A 728 -20.85 16.72 2.92
CA GLU A 728 -22.31 16.76 2.83
C GLU A 728 -22.83 17.15 1.44
N GLY A 729 -23.50 16.19 0.81
CA GLY A 729 -24.14 16.30 -0.49
C GLY A 729 -23.21 16.16 -1.71
N TYR A 730 -21.90 16.00 -1.49
CA TYR A 730 -20.96 15.54 -2.52
C TYR A 730 -20.83 14.00 -2.47
N PRO A 731 -20.56 13.33 -3.61
CA PRO A 731 -20.22 11.92 -3.60
C PRO A 731 -18.91 11.69 -2.82
N SER A 732 -18.77 10.49 -2.25
CA SER A 732 -17.54 10.06 -1.57
C SER A 732 -16.36 10.18 -2.53
N GLN A 733 -15.39 11.00 -2.17
CA GLN A 733 -14.22 11.26 -3.01
C GLN A 733 -13.00 11.63 -2.16
N TYR A 734 -11.82 11.46 -2.73
CA TYR A 734 -10.58 11.96 -2.12
C TYR A 734 -10.60 13.49 -2.09
N CYS A 735 -10.24 14.06 -0.94
CA CYS A 735 -10.11 15.49 -0.77
C CYS A 735 -8.85 15.86 0.01
N MET A 736 -8.30 17.03 -0.32
CA MET A 736 -7.25 17.69 0.47
C MET A 736 -7.88 18.76 1.35
N ALA A 737 -7.36 18.93 2.56
CA ALA A 737 -7.76 20.01 3.45
C ALA A 737 -6.62 21.00 3.67
N PHE A 738 -6.94 22.30 3.67
CA PHE A 738 -6.04 23.36 4.12
C PHE A 738 -6.70 24.18 5.20
N MET A 739 -5.98 24.50 6.26
CA MET A 739 -6.43 25.48 7.25
C MET A 739 -5.54 26.71 7.15
N VAL A 740 -6.13 27.88 6.93
CA VAL A 740 -5.37 29.09 6.56
C VAL A 740 -5.80 30.27 7.41
N VAL A 741 -4.83 30.97 7.99
CA VAL A 741 -5.02 32.24 8.70
C VAL A 741 -4.54 33.37 7.81
N LEU A 742 -5.47 34.19 7.32
CA LEU A 742 -5.15 35.36 6.51
C LEU A 742 -5.09 36.62 7.37
N LYS A 743 -4.09 37.47 7.11
CA LYS A 743 -3.97 38.82 7.67
C LYS A 743 -4.67 39.82 6.73
N GLN A 744 -5.88 40.21 7.10
CA GLN A 744 -6.68 41.21 6.37
C GLN A 744 -6.70 42.52 7.16
N GLY A 745 -5.83 43.45 6.79
CA GLY A 745 -5.64 44.71 7.50
C GLY A 745 -5.10 44.48 8.92
N LYS A 746 -5.84 44.93 9.94
CA LYS A 746 -5.50 44.73 11.37
C LYS A 746 -6.07 43.43 11.96
N GLN A 747 -6.88 42.67 11.21
CA GLN A 747 -7.55 41.47 11.70
C GLN A 747 -6.98 40.21 11.05
N LYS A 748 -6.91 39.13 11.83
CA LYS A 748 -6.57 37.78 11.34
C LYS A 748 -7.86 36.97 11.22
N LYS A 749 -8.08 36.34 10.07
CA LYS A 749 -9.27 35.52 9.81
C LYS A 749 -8.87 34.10 9.46
N LEU A 750 -9.61 33.14 10.00
CA LEU A 750 -9.39 31.71 9.80
C LEU A 750 -10.32 31.18 8.70
N TYR A 751 -9.77 30.41 7.78
CA TYR A 751 -10.46 29.72 6.70
C TYR A 751 -10.06 28.24 6.69
N LEU A 752 -10.98 27.39 6.28
CA LEU A 752 -10.78 25.98 6.04
C LEU A 752 -11.12 25.70 4.58
N LEU A 753 -10.31 24.96 3.85
CA LEU A 753 -10.52 24.69 2.43
C LEU A 753 -10.53 23.19 2.19
N TYR A 754 -11.45 22.71 1.38
CA TYR A 754 -11.42 21.35 0.83
C TYR A 754 -11.25 21.41 -0.68
N ARG A 755 -10.20 20.77 -1.21
CA ARG A 755 -10.05 20.52 -2.64
C ARG A 755 -10.64 19.15 -2.97
N LEU A 756 -11.78 19.13 -3.66
CA LEU A 756 -12.46 17.90 -4.08
C LEU A 756 -11.84 17.38 -5.39
N LYS A 757 -11.32 16.14 -5.39
CA LYS A 757 -10.59 15.59 -6.57
C LYS A 757 -11.49 15.29 -7.76
N GLN A 758 -12.64 14.63 -7.54
CA GLN A 758 -13.52 14.22 -8.64
C GLN A 758 -14.26 15.42 -9.24
N ASN A 759 -14.78 16.30 -8.38
CA ASN A 759 -15.56 17.46 -8.84
C ASN A 759 -14.71 18.68 -9.21
N LYS A 760 -13.38 18.60 -8.99
CA LYS A 760 -12.42 19.70 -9.19
C LYS A 760 -12.84 21.03 -8.53
N HIS A 761 -13.64 20.96 -7.47
CA HIS A 761 -14.22 22.11 -6.79
C HIS A 761 -13.49 22.41 -5.48
N THR A 762 -13.28 23.69 -5.19
CA THR A 762 -12.70 24.16 -3.92
C THR A 762 -13.81 24.66 -3.02
N LEU A 763 -14.03 23.97 -1.90
CA LEU A 763 -15.00 24.37 -0.90
C LEU A 763 -14.31 25.19 0.18
N VAL A 764 -14.69 26.47 0.32
CA VAL A 764 -14.18 27.33 1.38
C VAL A 764 -15.16 27.33 2.55
N CYS A 765 -14.64 27.13 3.76
CA CYS A 765 -15.38 27.00 5.00
C CYS A 765 -14.89 28.06 6.00
N VAL A 766 -15.83 28.78 6.60
CA VAL A 766 -15.54 29.81 7.61
C VAL A 766 -16.08 29.40 8.99
N PRO A 767 -15.40 29.79 10.10
CA PRO A 767 -15.91 29.52 11.44
C PRO A 767 -17.27 30.17 11.66
N ALA A 768 -18.22 29.41 12.21
CA ALA A 768 -19.56 29.90 12.55
C ALA A 768 -19.53 31.07 13.56
N LYS A 769 -18.52 31.10 14.43
CA LYS A 769 -18.19 32.24 15.30
C LYS A 769 -16.83 32.78 14.88
N ARG A 770 -16.79 33.96 14.27
CA ARG A 770 -15.54 34.59 13.83
C ARG A 770 -14.71 35.02 15.06
N PRO A 771 -13.42 34.65 15.13
CA PRO A 771 -12.54 35.09 16.21
C PRO A 771 -12.37 36.61 16.15
N LYS A 772 -12.39 37.26 17.33
CA LYS A 772 -12.31 38.74 17.46
C LYS A 772 -10.98 39.22 18.01
N ASP A 773 -10.24 38.34 18.68
CA ASP A 773 -8.97 38.58 19.34
C ASP A 773 -8.03 37.38 19.13
N GLU A 774 -6.75 37.54 19.50
CA GLU A 774 -5.73 36.49 19.28
C GLU A 774 -6.04 35.22 20.08
N ASP A 775 -6.57 35.33 21.30
CA ASP A 775 -6.92 34.18 22.14
C ASP A 775 -8.08 33.35 21.55
N SER A 776 -9.12 34.01 21.03
CA SER A 776 -10.20 33.32 20.32
C SER A 776 -9.75 32.73 19.00
N LEU A 777 -8.77 33.36 18.32
CA LEU A 777 -8.15 32.81 17.11
C LEU A 777 -7.37 31.53 17.43
N GLN A 778 -6.51 31.53 18.44
CA GLN A 778 -5.75 30.33 18.85
C GLN A 778 -6.68 29.19 19.28
N LYS A 779 -7.75 29.50 20.02
CA LYS A 779 -8.80 28.51 20.37
C LYS A 779 -9.52 27.98 19.13
N ALA A 780 -9.76 28.82 18.12
CA ALA A 780 -10.41 28.41 16.88
C ALA A 780 -9.50 27.53 16.01
N ILE A 781 -8.21 27.87 15.92
CA ILE A 781 -7.17 27.08 15.26
C ILE A 781 -7.09 25.69 15.91
N LYS A 782 -6.94 25.62 17.24
CA LYS A 782 -6.85 24.34 17.96
C LYS A 782 -8.08 23.47 17.74
N LYS A 783 -9.28 24.05 17.84
CA LYS A 783 -10.54 23.33 17.55
C LYS A 783 -10.64 22.90 16.09
N GLY A 784 -10.11 23.67 15.16
CA GLY A 784 -10.09 23.33 13.74
C GLY A 784 -9.15 22.16 13.43
N LEU A 785 -7.94 22.18 13.99
CA LEU A 785 -7.02 21.05 13.89
C LEU A 785 -7.57 19.79 14.55
N ASP A 786 -8.18 19.91 15.74
CA ASP A 786 -8.83 18.78 16.41
C ASP A 786 -10.01 18.23 15.60
N PHE A 787 -10.77 19.10 14.91
CA PHE A 787 -11.85 18.69 14.01
C PHE A 787 -11.30 17.92 12.81
N LEU A 788 -10.29 18.46 12.13
CA LEU A 788 -9.65 17.82 10.98
C LEU A 788 -9.03 16.47 11.35
N ARG A 789 -8.34 16.40 12.48
CA ARG A 789 -7.78 15.15 13.02
C ARG A 789 -8.86 14.10 13.28
N LYS A 790 -9.99 14.48 13.87
CA LYS A 790 -11.13 13.57 14.08
C LYS A 790 -11.80 13.15 12.78
N SER A 791 -11.69 13.96 11.73
CA SER A 791 -12.16 13.66 10.39
C SER A 791 -11.14 12.83 9.57
N GLY A 792 -10.01 12.45 10.16
CA GLY A 792 -8.99 11.60 9.51
C GLY A 792 -7.89 12.37 8.77
N PHE A 793 -7.87 13.70 8.86
CA PHE A 793 -6.78 14.51 8.30
C PHE A 793 -5.64 14.68 9.31
N GLU A 794 -4.44 14.33 8.89
CA GLU A 794 -3.21 14.72 9.58
C GLU A 794 -2.69 16.02 8.97
N MET A 795 -2.46 17.03 9.80
CA MET A 795 -2.22 18.41 9.36
C MET A 795 -0.83 18.88 9.80
N ASP A 796 -0.01 19.31 8.85
CA ASP A 796 1.32 19.87 9.08
C ASP A 796 1.34 21.39 8.86
N GLU A 797 2.07 22.12 9.71
CA GLU A 797 2.24 23.57 9.55
C GLU A 797 3.18 23.85 8.38
N MET A 798 2.72 24.68 7.44
CA MET A 798 3.47 24.98 6.22
C MET A 798 4.60 25.99 6.47
N SER A 799 5.75 25.78 5.84
CA SER A 799 6.82 26.79 5.76
C SER A 799 6.42 27.94 4.83
N ALA A 800 7.06 29.10 4.96
CA ALA A 800 6.76 30.28 4.13
C ALA A 800 6.96 30.01 2.62
N GLU A 801 8.01 29.25 2.25
CA GLU A 801 8.28 28.85 0.87
C GLU A 801 7.20 27.92 0.32
N HIS A 802 6.71 26.99 1.16
CA HIS A 802 5.68 26.01 0.78
C HIS A 802 4.27 26.64 0.66
N ILE A 803 4.02 27.72 1.42
CA ILE A 803 2.80 28.52 1.30
C ILE A 803 2.70 29.16 -0.09
N GLU A 804 3.82 29.66 -0.63
CA GLU A 804 3.83 30.34 -1.93
C GLU A 804 3.56 29.38 -3.08
N SER A 805 4.24 28.23 -3.11
CA SER A 805 4.06 27.21 -4.16
C SER A 805 2.68 26.56 -4.15
N THR A 806 2.10 26.35 -2.96
CA THR A 806 0.89 25.53 -2.80
C THR A 806 -0.39 26.35 -2.70
N LEU A 807 -0.39 27.44 -1.92
CA LEU A 807 -1.59 28.26 -1.73
C LEU A 807 -1.78 29.33 -2.82
N GLY A 808 -0.78 29.56 -3.66
CA GLY A 808 -0.85 30.52 -4.78
C GLY A 808 -2.04 30.26 -5.70
N ALA A 809 -2.27 29.00 -6.07
CA ALA A 809 -3.38 28.58 -6.94
C ALA A 809 -4.79 28.77 -6.33
N TYR A 810 -4.88 29.08 -5.04
CA TYR A 810 -6.14 29.27 -4.33
C TYR A 810 -6.42 30.73 -3.99
N CYS A 811 -5.48 31.65 -4.23
CA CYS A 811 -5.69 33.08 -4.03
C CYS A 811 -6.66 33.61 -5.10
N GLN A 812 -7.68 34.36 -4.69
CA GLN A 812 -8.58 35.02 -5.63
C GLN A 812 -7.99 36.36 -6.09
N ASP A 813 -7.89 36.55 -7.41
CA ASP A 813 -7.72 37.86 -8.02
C ASP A 813 -8.99 38.67 -7.74
N SER A 814 -8.87 39.77 -7.01
CA SER A 814 -9.99 40.70 -6.88
C SER A 814 -9.97 41.63 -8.09
N GLU A 815 -11.07 41.68 -8.82
CA GLU A 815 -11.44 42.85 -9.65
C GLU A 815 -11.32 44.16 -8.86
#